data_AF-A0A942NV76-F1
#
_entry.id   AF-A0A942NV76-F1
#
_cell.length_a   1.000
_cell.length_b   1.000
_cell.length_c   1.000
_cell.angle_alpha   90.00
_cell.angle_beta   90.00
_cell.angle_gamma   90.00
#
_symmetry.space_group_name_H-M   'P 1'
#
loop_
_entity.id
_entity.type
_entity.pdbx_description
1 polymer ?
#
loop_
_entity_poly.entity_id
_entity_poly.type
_entity_poly.pdbx_seq_one_letter_code
_entity_poly.pdbx_strand_id
1 'polypeptide(L)'
;MALDPTALYEKIDSLVGSDKLTEGPEMNQLLKDVFESLEVQTAADAAATAADRVQTGFDVSATGANAAVTAADRVQTGFDVAATGADATATAADRVQTGSDRVATGEDKVATAADRVQTGLDVVATNADAVATAADRVQTGLDRVATGEDKLATAADRVQTGLDRVATGEDKVATAADRVQTGSDRVATGEDKVATAADRVQTGLDVAATNADAVATAADRVAVAADKDYVESLVVTAGTYPLWYGVQFDTTISSPDGTRIGNSDLHRELPIQNGMYGCVLADNGVEAYRLNPANWAEKINGGASVLDGTDGQVMVYVPGFYFKYELVGTTWRFKISQFELPGFTYSKPQYVSAYEASVRRADNVLSSVKNTTAAYRGGNNNAAWDAEDRTLLGMAATSLSRTNYRTYARARGAGWEMYNYYAHWKITWLFTVEYATLNSQKAYNAALDVNGYRQGGLGNGVTNLNGTHWNAWNLYYLFVPCGYTDSLSNGTGEVSFIMPAGYNAGSGLQTFANRYRGIEQVFGHGWKNVDGINIRAAHAADADPTHRIYVSENPAHWNDANYNNMTDIGIAPRADGYIKQMLPGHLVPLIATGGGSTTFWCDYWYQNIPASAPALRTLLLGGAALSGALAGLGCSYSADSPASAIALIGSRLCFISA
;
A
#
# COMPACT_ATOMS: atom_id res chain seq x y z
N MET A 1 -130.77 64.87 -89.56
CA MET A 1 -132.04 64.23 -89.17
C MET A 1 -133.14 65.25 -89.45
N ALA A 2 -134.12 64.91 -90.29
CA ALA A 2 -135.03 65.85 -90.95
C ALA A 2 -135.78 66.76 -89.95
N LEU A 3 -135.67 68.07 -90.16
CA LEU A 3 -136.33 69.12 -89.39
C LEU A 3 -137.85 69.05 -89.59
N ASP A 4 -138.57 68.94 -88.48
CA ASP A 4 -140.02 69.11 -88.41
C ASP A 4 -140.38 70.52 -88.91
N PRO A 5 -141.19 70.66 -89.98
CA PRO A 5 -141.60 71.95 -90.53
C PRO A 5 -142.31 72.84 -89.51
N THR A 6 -142.94 72.24 -88.49
CA THR A 6 -143.67 72.96 -87.43
C THR A 6 -142.69 73.68 -86.49
N ALA A 7 -141.61 73.01 -86.09
CA ALA A 7 -140.56 73.58 -85.25
C ALA A 7 -139.73 74.65 -86.00
N LEU A 8 -139.61 74.54 -87.32
CA LEU A 8 -139.00 75.58 -88.15
C LEU A 8 -139.89 76.84 -88.19
N TYR A 9 -141.22 76.68 -88.29
CA TYR A 9 -142.16 77.80 -88.30
C TYR A 9 -142.23 78.50 -86.92
N GLU A 10 -142.25 77.76 -85.81
CA GLU A 10 -142.27 78.35 -84.45
C GLU A 10 -140.98 79.10 -84.11
N LYS A 11 -139.82 78.61 -84.57
CA LYS A 11 -138.54 79.27 -84.31
C LYS A 11 -138.35 80.52 -85.18
N ILE A 12 -138.92 80.52 -86.39
CA ILE A 12 -139.02 81.71 -87.25
C ILE A 12 -139.96 82.77 -86.64
N ASP A 13 -141.11 82.37 -86.08
CA ASP A 13 -142.06 83.29 -85.43
C ASP A 13 -141.46 83.96 -84.17
N SER A 14 -140.68 83.21 -83.38
CA SER A 14 -139.99 83.74 -82.19
C SER A 14 -138.89 84.78 -82.48
N LEU A 15 -138.39 84.82 -83.72
CA LEU A 15 -137.26 85.67 -84.12
C LEU A 15 -137.69 86.94 -84.87
N VAL A 16 -138.94 87.04 -85.38
CA VAL A 16 -139.31 88.13 -86.32
C VAL A 16 -140.44 89.05 -85.83
N GLY A 17 -141.33 88.63 -84.93
CA GLY A 17 -142.41 89.49 -84.39
C GLY A 17 -143.49 89.85 -85.43
N SER A 18 -144.76 89.76 -85.04
CA SER A 18 -145.92 89.64 -85.96
C SER A 18 -146.30 90.86 -86.83
N ASP A 19 -145.47 91.89 -86.95
CA ASP A 19 -145.83 93.17 -87.62
C ASP A 19 -145.07 93.49 -88.93
N LYS A 20 -144.26 92.58 -89.48
CA LYS A 20 -143.46 92.84 -90.70
C LYS A 20 -143.58 91.82 -91.84
N LEU A 21 -144.72 91.12 -91.94
CA LEU A 21 -144.98 90.22 -93.07
C LEU A 21 -145.71 90.95 -94.22
N THR A 22 -144.95 91.64 -95.08
CA THR A 22 -145.40 91.99 -96.43
C THR A 22 -144.50 91.31 -97.46
N GLU A 23 -145.09 90.52 -98.36
CA GLU A 23 -144.41 89.76 -99.42
C GLU A 23 -143.45 90.65 -100.21
N GLY A 24 -142.15 90.38 -100.12
CA GLY A 24 -141.12 91.14 -100.82
C GLY A 24 -139.69 90.61 -100.65
N PRO A 25 -138.71 91.20 -101.36
CA PRO A 25 -137.32 90.72 -101.49
C PRO A 25 -136.55 90.53 -100.17
N GLU A 26 -136.95 91.20 -99.09
CA GLU A 26 -136.25 91.18 -97.80
C GLU A 26 -136.30 89.82 -97.07
N MET A 27 -137.36 89.02 -97.28
CA MET A 27 -137.49 87.68 -96.67
C MET A 27 -136.42 86.70 -97.17
N ASN A 28 -136.02 86.79 -98.44
CA ASN A 28 -135.02 85.89 -99.02
C ASN A 28 -133.60 86.19 -98.53
N GLN A 29 -133.28 87.44 -98.20
CA GLN A 29 -131.95 87.79 -97.68
C GLN A 29 -131.79 87.30 -96.23
N LEU A 30 -132.83 87.49 -95.40
CA LEU A 30 -132.85 87.02 -94.01
C LEU A 30 -132.73 85.48 -93.91
N LEU A 31 -133.42 84.75 -94.79
CA LEU A 31 -133.28 83.29 -94.86
C LEU A 31 -131.85 82.85 -95.21
N LYS A 32 -131.15 83.61 -96.05
CA LYS A 32 -129.77 83.31 -96.46
C LYS A 32 -128.78 83.53 -95.31
N ASP A 33 -128.93 84.64 -94.59
CA ASP A 33 -128.07 84.98 -93.46
C ASP A 33 -128.22 83.97 -92.30
N VAL A 34 -129.44 83.46 -92.06
CA VAL A 34 -129.69 82.40 -91.07
C VAL A 34 -129.03 81.08 -91.47
N PHE A 35 -129.08 80.70 -92.76
CA PHE A 35 -128.41 79.49 -93.23
C PHE A 35 -126.88 79.57 -93.07
N GLU A 36 -126.26 80.70 -93.43
CA GLU A 36 -124.81 80.90 -93.25
C GLU A 36 -124.40 80.86 -91.77
N SER A 37 -125.19 81.45 -90.86
CA SER A 37 -124.95 81.38 -89.41
C SER A 37 -124.95 79.95 -88.86
N LEU A 38 -125.86 79.10 -89.34
CA LEU A 38 -125.97 77.70 -88.91
C LEU A 38 -124.78 76.85 -89.41
N GLU A 39 -124.29 77.11 -90.62
CA GLU A 39 -123.08 76.45 -91.14
C GLU A 39 -121.84 76.81 -90.32
N VAL A 40 -121.68 78.09 -89.94
CA VAL A 40 -120.56 78.54 -89.09
C VAL A 40 -120.61 77.91 -87.70
N GLN A 41 -121.79 77.82 -87.08
CA GLN A 41 -121.94 77.17 -85.77
C GLN A 41 -121.59 75.68 -85.83
N THR A 42 -122.04 74.99 -86.88
CA THR A 42 -121.75 73.57 -87.09
C THR A 42 -120.24 73.32 -87.25
N ALA A 43 -119.54 74.21 -87.98
CA ALA A 43 -118.09 74.15 -88.12
C ALA A 43 -117.35 74.44 -86.79
N ALA A 44 -117.84 75.39 -85.99
CA ALA A 44 -117.28 75.70 -84.68
C ALA A 44 -117.43 74.53 -83.69
N ASP A 45 -118.59 73.88 -83.65
CA ASP A 45 -118.83 72.72 -82.79
C ASP A 45 -117.97 71.51 -83.21
N ALA A 46 -117.76 71.33 -84.51
CA ALA A 46 -116.84 70.31 -85.04
C ALA A 46 -115.38 70.59 -84.66
N ALA A 47 -114.95 71.86 -84.72
CA ALA A 47 -113.61 72.29 -84.32
C ALA A 47 -113.38 72.13 -82.80
N ALA A 48 -114.38 72.46 -81.98
CA ALA A 48 -114.34 72.24 -80.53
C ALA A 48 -114.21 70.74 -80.21
N THR A 49 -114.98 69.89 -80.88
CA THR A 49 -114.88 68.42 -80.74
C THR A 49 -113.49 67.92 -81.17
N ALA A 50 -112.91 68.48 -82.23
CA ALA A 50 -111.56 68.13 -82.66
C ALA A 50 -110.50 68.58 -81.64
N ALA A 51 -110.64 69.77 -81.05
CA ALA A 51 -109.76 70.27 -80.00
C ALA A 51 -109.83 69.39 -78.74
N ASP A 52 -111.02 68.99 -78.29
CA ASP A 52 -111.22 68.07 -77.17
C ASP A 52 -110.57 66.70 -77.45
N ARG A 53 -110.68 66.19 -78.68
CA ARG A 53 -109.99 64.95 -79.08
C ARG A 53 -108.47 65.09 -79.07
N VAL A 54 -107.94 66.24 -79.50
CA VAL A 54 -106.50 66.54 -79.45
C VAL A 54 -106.03 66.63 -77.99
N GLN A 55 -106.77 67.34 -77.12
CA GLN A 55 -106.46 67.42 -75.69
C GLN A 55 -106.50 66.04 -75.04
N THR A 56 -107.54 65.24 -75.33
CA THR A 56 -107.62 63.85 -74.88
C THR A 56 -106.41 63.04 -75.36
N GLY A 57 -105.96 63.25 -76.60
CA GLY A 57 -104.74 62.63 -77.14
C GLY A 57 -103.46 63.05 -76.41
N PHE A 58 -103.34 64.33 -76.03
CA PHE A 58 -102.24 64.81 -75.20
C PHE A 58 -102.29 64.24 -73.78
N ASP A 59 -103.47 64.16 -73.15
CA ASP A 59 -103.64 63.62 -71.80
C ASP A 59 -103.32 62.11 -71.75
N VAL A 60 -103.75 61.35 -72.77
CA VAL A 60 -103.37 59.93 -72.95
C VAL A 60 -101.86 59.80 -73.14
N SER A 61 -101.23 60.66 -73.95
CA SER A 61 -99.78 60.64 -74.14
C SER A 61 -99.01 60.99 -72.87
N ALA A 62 -99.48 61.98 -72.10
CA ALA A 62 -98.90 62.36 -70.81
C ALA A 62 -99.04 61.22 -69.78
N THR A 63 -100.20 60.55 -69.75
CA THR A 63 -100.42 59.36 -68.92
C THR A 63 -99.47 58.23 -69.31
N GLY A 64 -99.29 57.99 -70.61
CA GLY A 64 -98.34 57.02 -71.15
C GLY A 64 -96.88 57.36 -70.79
N ALA A 65 -96.49 58.63 -70.87
CA ALA A 65 -95.17 59.09 -70.48
C ALA A 65 -94.90 58.90 -68.98
N ASN A 66 -95.87 59.24 -68.12
CA ASN A 66 -95.78 59.00 -66.67
C ASN A 66 -95.68 57.51 -66.33
N ALA A 67 -96.44 56.66 -67.03
CA ALA A 67 -96.35 55.21 -66.89
C ALA A 67 -94.96 54.68 -67.32
N ALA A 68 -94.39 55.24 -68.39
CA ALA A 68 -93.04 54.90 -68.85
C ALA A 68 -91.95 55.33 -67.85
N VAL A 69 -92.05 56.54 -67.27
CA VAL A 69 -91.15 56.98 -66.19
C VAL A 69 -91.26 56.06 -64.98
N THR A 70 -92.49 55.73 -64.55
CA THR A 70 -92.69 54.78 -63.44
C THR A 70 -92.11 53.40 -63.75
N ALA A 71 -92.20 52.94 -64.99
CA ALA A 71 -91.58 51.69 -65.43
C ALA A 71 -90.04 51.79 -65.40
N ALA A 72 -89.47 52.91 -65.83
CA ALA A 72 -88.03 53.17 -65.76
C ALA A 72 -87.52 53.19 -64.31
N ASP A 73 -88.23 53.86 -63.40
CA ASP A 73 -87.89 53.88 -61.97
C ASP A 73 -87.94 52.48 -61.34
N ARG A 74 -88.91 51.66 -61.74
CA ARG A 74 -88.98 50.25 -61.32
C ARG A 74 -87.80 49.44 -61.84
N VAL A 75 -87.40 49.67 -63.09
CA VAL A 75 -86.20 49.02 -63.67
C VAL A 75 -84.94 49.45 -62.93
N GLN A 76 -84.77 50.75 -62.64
CA GLN A 76 -83.65 51.25 -61.85
C GLN A 76 -83.63 50.64 -60.45
N THR A 77 -84.78 50.59 -59.78
CA THR A 77 -84.91 49.90 -58.47
C THR A 77 -84.50 48.44 -58.58
N GLY A 78 -84.88 47.76 -59.67
CA GLY A 78 -84.45 46.39 -59.97
C GLY A 78 -82.94 46.26 -60.13
N PHE A 79 -82.29 47.20 -60.83
CA PHE A 79 -80.83 47.25 -60.93
C PHE A 79 -80.15 47.51 -59.60
N ASP A 80 -80.67 48.43 -58.77
CA ASP A 80 -80.11 48.74 -57.45
C ASP A 80 -80.21 47.53 -56.50
N VAL A 81 -81.34 46.80 -56.53
CA VAL A 81 -81.52 45.55 -55.79
C VAL A 81 -80.55 44.47 -56.29
N ALA A 82 -80.37 44.35 -57.61
CA ALA A 82 -79.42 43.41 -58.19
C ALA A 82 -77.97 43.74 -57.80
N ALA A 83 -77.58 45.02 -57.80
CA ALA A 83 -76.27 45.48 -57.35
C ALA A 83 -76.04 45.17 -55.87
N THR A 84 -77.03 45.47 -55.01
CA THR A 84 -76.98 45.11 -53.58
C THR A 84 -76.85 43.60 -53.37
N GLY A 85 -77.55 42.79 -54.18
CA GLY A 85 -77.43 41.34 -54.18
C GLY A 85 -76.05 40.86 -54.62
N ALA A 86 -75.44 41.50 -55.61
CA ALA A 86 -74.08 41.21 -56.07
C ALA A 86 -73.04 41.54 -54.97
N ASP A 87 -73.16 42.69 -54.30
CA ASP A 87 -72.27 43.07 -53.20
C ASP A 87 -72.39 42.13 -52.00
N ALA A 88 -73.62 41.72 -51.66
CA ALA A 88 -73.86 40.72 -50.62
C ALA A 88 -73.24 39.37 -50.98
N THR A 89 -73.30 38.97 -52.25
CA THR A 89 -72.69 37.75 -52.77
C THR A 89 -71.16 37.83 -52.73
N ALA A 90 -70.57 38.96 -53.13
CA ALA A 90 -69.12 39.20 -53.04
C ALA A 90 -68.65 39.13 -51.57
N THR A 91 -69.36 39.79 -50.66
CA THR A 91 -69.06 39.72 -49.22
C THR A 91 -69.18 38.29 -48.68
N ALA A 92 -70.17 37.52 -49.14
CA ALA A 92 -70.29 36.11 -48.78
C ALA A 92 -69.12 35.27 -49.32
N ALA A 93 -68.68 35.52 -50.56
CA ALA A 93 -67.51 34.87 -51.15
C ALA A 93 -66.22 35.18 -50.38
N ASP A 94 -65.98 36.43 -49.98
CA ASP A 94 -64.83 36.82 -49.16
C ASP A 94 -64.83 36.12 -47.80
N ARG A 95 -66.01 35.97 -47.18
CA ARG A 95 -66.15 35.21 -45.93
C ARG A 95 -65.85 33.72 -46.13
N VAL A 96 -66.29 33.13 -47.24
CA VAL A 96 -65.96 31.74 -47.60
C VAL A 96 -64.47 31.58 -47.82
N GLN A 97 -63.82 32.49 -48.55
CA GLN A 97 -62.37 32.47 -48.76
C GLN A 97 -61.62 32.56 -47.43
N THR A 98 -62.00 33.50 -46.57
CA THR A 98 -61.42 33.63 -45.22
C THR A 98 -61.62 32.36 -44.39
N GLY A 99 -62.79 31.73 -44.51
CA GLY A 99 -63.06 30.43 -43.90
C GLY A 99 -62.14 29.33 -44.42
N SER A 100 -61.95 29.26 -45.73
CA SER A 100 -61.04 28.32 -46.40
C SER A 100 -59.59 28.51 -45.97
N ASP A 101 -59.10 29.75 -45.91
CA ASP A 101 -57.74 30.07 -45.48
C ASP A 101 -57.50 29.66 -44.01
N ARG A 102 -58.52 29.83 -43.16
CA ARG A 102 -58.49 29.37 -41.77
C ARG A 102 -58.47 27.84 -41.66
N VAL A 103 -59.20 27.13 -42.53
CA VAL A 103 -59.18 25.66 -42.60
C VAL A 103 -57.80 25.19 -43.03
N ALA A 104 -57.23 25.74 -44.11
CA ALA A 104 -55.88 25.40 -44.56
C ALA A 104 -54.82 25.62 -43.46
N THR A 105 -54.88 26.77 -42.77
CA THR A 105 -54.01 27.03 -41.61
C THR A 105 -54.21 26.01 -40.47
N GLY A 106 -55.45 25.53 -40.28
CA GLY A 106 -55.78 24.49 -39.34
C GLY A 106 -55.19 23.14 -39.73
N GLU A 107 -55.28 22.77 -41.01
CA GLU A 107 -54.68 21.55 -41.58
C GLU A 107 -53.17 21.55 -41.42
N ASP A 108 -52.48 22.66 -41.71
CA ASP A 108 -51.03 22.81 -41.51
C ASP A 108 -50.62 22.60 -40.04
N LYS A 109 -51.40 23.15 -39.10
CA LYS A 109 -51.15 22.95 -37.67
C LYS A 109 -51.37 21.50 -37.24
N VAL A 110 -52.38 20.83 -37.80
CA VAL A 110 -52.64 19.40 -37.53
C VAL A 110 -51.51 18.54 -38.10
N ALA A 111 -51.04 18.82 -39.32
CA ALA A 111 -49.89 18.12 -39.92
C ALA A 111 -48.63 18.30 -39.06
N THR A 112 -48.34 19.53 -38.64
CA THR A 112 -47.21 19.82 -37.74
C THR A 112 -47.34 19.07 -36.40
N ALA A 113 -48.55 19.00 -35.84
CA ALA A 113 -48.80 18.25 -34.61
C ALA A 113 -48.61 16.74 -34.81
N ALA A 114 -49.04 16.19 -35.94
CA ALA A 114 -48.85 14.78 -36.30
C ALA A 114 -47.36 14.43 -36.44
N ASP A 115 -46.57 15.27 -37.10
CA ASP A 115 -45.11 15.08 -37.22
C ASP A 115 -44.42 15.08 -35.85
N ARG A 116 -44.84 15.97 -34.94
CA ARG A 116 -44.34 15.99 -33.56
C ARG A 116 -44.71 14.74 -32.78
N VAL A 117 -45.92 14.21 -32.97
CA VAL A 117 -46.34 12.94 -32.37
C VAL A 117 -45.50 11.79 -32.92
N GLN A 118 -45.30 11.72 -34.24
CA GLN A 118 -44.46 10.69 -34.86
C GLN A 118 -43.03 10.73 -34.32
N THR A 119 -42.45 11.93 -34.22
CA THR A 119 -41.12 12.12 -33.61
C THR A 119 -41.08 11.62 -32.16
N GLY A 120 -42.13 11.89 -31.38
CA GLY A 120 -42.27 11.37 -30.02
C GLY A 120 -42.35 9.84 -29.96
N LEU A 121 -43.08 9.22 -30.89
CA LEU A 121 -43.17 7.76 -31.01
C LEU A 121 -41.82 7.14 -31.39
N ASP A 122 -41.07 7.75 -32.30
CA ASP A 122 -39.73 7.28 -32.70
C ASP A 122 -38.74 7.33 -31.53
N VAL A 123 -38.82 8.37 -30.70
CA VAL A 123 -38.03 8.48 -29.46
C VAL A 123 -38.43 7.40 -28.46
N VAL A 124 -39.73 7.14 -28.30
CA VAL A 124 -40.21 6.06 -27.41
C VAL A 124 -39.73 4.69 -27.88
N ALA A 125 -39.78 4.41 -29.19
CA ALA A 125 -39.27 3.17 -29.76
C ALA A 125 -37.76 3.01 -29.51
N THR A 126 -36.97 4.06 -29.78
CA THR A 126 -35.52 4.07 -29.51
C THR A 126 -35.21 3.80 -28.03
N ASN A 127 -35.98 4.40 -27.12
CA ASN A 127 -35.81 4.18 -25.69
C ASN A 127 -36.21 2.76 -25.27
N ALA A 128 -37.24 2.18 -25.87
CA ALA A 128 -37.64 0.80 -25.62
C ALA A 128 -36.53 -0.19 -26.04
N ASP A 129 -35.90 0.03 -27.20
CA ASP A 129 -34.77 -0.77 -27.66
C ASP A 129 -33.55 -0.65 -26.74
N ALA A 130 -33.27 0.56 -26.23
CA ALA A 130 -32.20 0.79 -25.25
C ALA A 130 -32.48 0.05 -23.93
N VAL A 131 -33.73 0.04 -23.46
CA VAL A 131 -34.15 -0.69 -22.25
C VAL A 131 -34.01 -2.20 -22.46
N ALA A 132 -34.43 -2.74 -23.61
CA ALA A 132 -34.26 -4.15 -23.94
C ALA A 132 -32.78 -4.55 -23.92
N THR A 133 -31.92 -3.75 -24.56
CA THR A 133 -30.47 -3.97 -24.57
C THR A 133 -29.88 -3.94 -23.15
N ALA A 134 -30.34 -3.02 -22.30
CA ALA A 134 -29.91 -2.95 -20.92
C ALA A 134 -30.33 -4.18 -20.12
N ALA A 135 -31.56 -4.69 -20.34
CA ALA A 135 -32.05 -5.92 -19.72
C ALA A 135 -31.21 -7.14 -20.11
N ASP A 136 -30.85 -7.29 -21.38
CA ASP A 136 -29.98 -8.37 -21.86
C ASP A 136 -28.58 -8.34 -21.21
N ARG A 137 -28.03 -7.14 -20.99
CA ARG A 137 -26.75 -6.97 -20.27
C ARG A 137 -26.87 -7.36 -18.80
N VAL A 138 -27.98 -7.03 -18.15
CA VAL A 138 -28.26 -7.44 -16.77
C VAL A 138 -28.36 -8.96 -16.69
N GLN A 139 -29.09 -9.59 -17.60
CA GLN A 139 -29.21 -11.05 -17.65
C GLN A 139 -27.85 -11.73 -17.84
N THR A 140 -27.03 -11.23 -18.77
CA THR A 140 -25.65 -11.72 -18.97
C THR A 140 -24.82 -11.57 -17.69
N GLY A 141 -25.02 -10.49 -16.93
CA GLY A 141 -24.38 -10.28 -15.63
C GLY A 141 -24.80 -11.33 -14.60
N LEU A 142 -26.11 -11.63 -14.52
CA LEU A 142 -26.65 -12.65 -13.63
C LEU A 142 -26.13 -14.05 -13.97
N ASP A 143 -26.04 -14.40 -15.25
CA ASP A 143 -25.52 -15.70 -15.70
C ASP A 143 -24.03 -15.88 -15.31
N ARG A 144 -23.24 -14.79 -15.37
CA ARG A 144 -21.84 -14.79 -14.91
C ARG A 144 -21.72 -14.95 -13.40
N VAL A 145 -22.64 -14.37 -12.62
CA VAL A 145 -22.70 -14.55 -11.17
C VAL A 145 -23.01 -16.00 -10.82
N ALA A 146 -24.05 -16.59 -11.44
CA ALA A 146 -24.41 -17.99 -11.23
C ALA A 146 -23.23 -18.94 -11.54
N THR A 147 -22.54 -18.72 -12.66
CA THR A 147 -21.33 -19.48 -13.01
C THR A 147 -20.21 -19.31 -11.97
N GLY A 148 -20.11 -18.12 -11.36
CA GLY A 148 -19.17 -17.84 -10.27
C GLY A 148 -19.51 -18.60 -8.99
N GLU A 149 -20.79 -18.67 -8.63
CA GLU A 149 -21.30 -19.41 -7.47
C GLU A 149 -21.02 -20.92 -7.62
N ASP A 150 -21.25 -21.50 -8.80
CA ASP A 150 -20.95 -22.92 -9.08
C ASP A 150 -19.46 -23.25 -8.91
N LYS A 151 -18.58 -22.35 -9.38
CA LYS A 151 -17.12 -22.50 -9.21
C LYS A 151 -16.71 -22.39 -7.75
N LEU A 152 -17.35 -21.50 -6.98
CA LEU A 152 -17.09 -21.34 -5.55
C LEU A 152 -17.53 -22.58 -4.78
N ALA A 153 -18.70 -23.16 -5.08
CA ALA A 153 -19.16 -24.41 -4.50
C ALA A 153 -18.16 -25.56 -4.78
N THR A 154 -17.71 -25.71 -6.02
CA THR A 154 -16.70 -26.72 -6.40
C THR A 154 -15.37 -26.51 -5.66
N ALA A 155 -14.94 -25.26 -5.45
CA ALA A 155 -13.74 -24.95 -4.69
C ALA A 155 -13.90 -25.30 -3.20
N ALA A 156 -15.05 -25.01 -2.62
CA ALA A 156 -15.37 -25.37 -1.23
C ALA A 156 -15.32 -26.89 -1.02
N ASP A 157 -15.89 -27.69 -1.93
CA ASP A 157 -15.84 -29.16 -1.85
C ASP A 157 -14.39 -29.70 -1.89
N ARG A 158 -13.52 -29.07 -2.70
CA ARG A 158 -12.10 -29.41 -2.77
C ARG A 158 -11.36 -29.08 -1.48
N VAL A 159 -11.68 -27.94 -0.86
CA VAL A 159 -11.11 -27.57 0.44
C VAL A 159 -11.54 -28.58 1.50
N GLN A 160 -12.83 -28.95 1.55
CA GLN A 160 -13.32 -29.96 2.49
C GLN A 160 -12.59 -31.31 2.30
N THR A 161 -12.44 -31.76 1.06
CA THR A 161 -11.67 -32.98 0.73
C THR A 161 -10.21 -32.87 1.21
N GLY A 162 -9.61 -31.68 1.11
CA GLY A 162 -8.26 -31.40 1.62
C GLY A 162 -8.19 -31.51 3.14
N LEU A 163 -9.15 -30.93 3.86
CA LEU A 163 -9.25 -31.01 5.32
C LEU A 163 -9.41 -32.46 5.80
N ASP A 164 -10.26 -33.26 5.14
CA ASP A 164 -10.44 -34.68 5.50
C ASP A 164 -9.14 -35.48 5.34
N ARG A 165 -8.31 -35.16 4.34
CA ARG A 165 -6.99 -35.77 4.15
C ARG A 165 -5.99 -35.35 5.21
N VAL A 166 -6.02 -34.09 5.65
CA VAL A 166 -5.19 -33.59 6.75
C VAL A 166 -5.54 -34.31 8.03
N ALA A 167 -6.83 -34.40 8.39
CA ALA A 167 -7.29 -35.14 9.57
C ALA A 167 -6.82 -36.61 9.53
N THR A 168 -6.97 -37.28 8.39
CA THR A 168 -6.46 -38.66 8.20
C THR A 168 -4.93 -38.74 8.37
N GLY A 169 -4.20 -37.69 7.96
CA GLY A 169 -2.76 -37.59 8.15
C GLY A 169 -2.36 -37.40 9.61
N GLU A 170 -3.08 -36.55 10.34
CA GLU A 170 -2.90 -36.33 11.78
C GLU A 170 -3.08 -37.62 12.58
N ASP A 171 -4.12 -38.40 12.29
CA ASP A 171 -4.35 -39.72 12.92
C ASP A 171 -3.18 -40.69 12.71
N LYS A 172 -2.59 -40.69 11.51
CA LYS A 172 -1.42 -41.53 11.18
C LYS A 172 -0.17 -41.06 11.91
N VAL A 173 0.03 -39.74 12.03
CA VAL A 173 1.15 -39.16 12.77
C VAL A 173 1.02 -39.48 14.26
N ALA A 174 -0.16 -39.34 14.85
CA ALA A 174 -0.42 -39.73 16.23
C ALA A 174 -0.08 -41.21 16.47
N THR A 175 -0.57 -42.10 15.59
CA THR A 175 -0.25 -43.54 15.65
C THR A 175 1.26 -43.83 15.54
N ALA A 176 1.98 -43.06 14.71
CA ALA A 176 3.43 -43.21 14.57
C ALA A 176 4.18 -42.70 15.82
N ALA A 177 3.72 -41.59 16.41
CA ALA A 177 4.28 -41.04 17.65
C ALA A 177 4.15 -42.04 18.81
N ASP A 178 2.98 -42.69 18.96
CA ASP A 178 2.77 -43.72 19.98
C ASP A 178 3.76 -44.90 19.83
N ARG A 179 4.06 -45.29 18.58
CA ARG A 179 5.05 -46.33 18.29
C ARG A 179 6.47 -45.90 18.64
N VAL A 180 6.83 -44.65 18.35
CA VAL A 180 8.14 -44.10 18.72
C VAL A 180 8.29 -44.04 20.24
N GLN A 181 7.27 -43.57 20.95
CA GLN A 181 7.27 -43.55 22.42
C GLN A 181 7.48 -44.96 22.99
N THR A 182 6.72 -45.94 22.48
CA THR A 182 6.88 -47.35 22.86
C THR A 182 8.31 -47.86 22.58
N GLY A 183 8.93 -47.42 21.47
CA GLY A 183 10.32 -47.73 21.14
C GLY A 183 11.32 -47.12 22.12
N SER A 184 11.14 -45.84 22.46
CA SER A 184 11.95 -45.12 23.44
C SER A 184 11.88 -45.77 24.82
N ASP A 185 10.69 -46.15 25.29
CA ASP A 185 10.53 -46.82 26.60
C ASP A 185 11.30 -48.15 26.65
N ARG A 186 11.37 -48.87 25.52
CA ARG A 186 12.16 -50.11 25.39
C ARG A 186 13.66 -49.84 25.38
N VAL A 187 14.12 -48.75 24.76
CA VAL A 187 15.53 -48.32 24.77
C VAL A 187 15.94 -47.95 26.19
N ALA A 188 15.16 -47.13 26.89
CA ALA A 188 15.42 -46.75 28.28
C ALA A 188 15.52 -47.99 29.19
N THR A 189 14.58 -48.94 29.05
CA THR A 189 14.64 -50.23 29.76
C THR A 189 15.91 -51.03 29.42
N GLY A 190 16.43 -50.91 28.19
CA GLY A 190 17.69 -51.52 27.76
C GLY A 190 18.90 -50.84 28.37
N GLU A 191 18.93 -49.51 28.41
CA GLU A 191 19.97 -48.70 29.04
C GLU A 191 20.09 -49.02 30.54
N ASP A 192 18.97 -49.13 31.26
CA ASP A 192 18.95 -49.53 32.68
C ASP A 192 19.60 -50.90 32.91
N LYS A 193 19.36 -51.85 32.00
CA LYS A 193 19.98 -53.18 32.06
C LYS A 193 21.48 -53.12 31.78
N VAL A 194 21.90 -52.27 30.83
CA VAL A 194 23.32 -52.06 30.53
C VAL A 194 24.03 -51.39 31.69
N ALA A 195 23.44 -50.36 32.30
CA ALA A 195 23.96 -49.70 33.50
C ALA A 195 24.13 -50.71 34.64
N THR A 196 23.09 -51.52 34.90
CA THR A 196 23.16 -52.60 35.91
C THR A 196 24.29 -53.61 35.60
N ALA A 197 24.52 -53.94 34.33
CA ALA A 197 25.61 -54.83 33.92
C ALA A 197 26.98 -54.16 34.10
N ALA A 198 27.10 -52.87 33.77
CA ALA A 198 28.31 -52.09 33.97
C ALA A 198 28.67 -51.98 35.46
N ASP A 199 27.70 -51.75 36.34
CA ASP A 199 27.91 -51.74 37.80
C ASP A 199 28.44 -53.07 38.32
N ARG A 200 27.93 -54.20 37.78
CA ARG A 200 28.46 -55.54 38.11
C ARG A 200 29.89 -55.74 37.63
N VAL A 201 30.22 -55.25 36.43
CA VAL A 201 31.60 -55.29 35.92
C VAL A 201 32.52 -54.43 36.78
N GLN A 202 32.10 -53.21 37.13
CA GLN A 202 32.85 -52.32 38.01
C GLN A 202 33.08 -52.97 39.36
N THR A 203 32.05 -53.57 39.97
CA THR A 203 32.19 -54.34 41.21
C THR A 203 33.21 -55.47 41.06
N GLY A 204 33.21 -56.19 39.92
CA GLY A 204 34.21 -57.22 39.62
C GLY A 204 35.62 -56.66 39.47
N LEU A 205 35.78 -55.50 38.83
CA LEU A 205 37.04 -54.79 38.70
C LEU A 205 37.55 -54.29 40.06
N ASP A 206 36.68 -53.77 40.92
CA ASP A 206 37.03 -53.32 42.27
C ASP A 206 37.51 -54.50 43.14
N VAL A 207 36.86 -55.67 43.03
CA VAL A 207 37.31 -56.90 43.66
C VAL A 207 38.67 -57.35 43.09
N ALA A 208 38.85 -57.29 41.78
CA ALA A 208 40.12 -57.62 41.14
C ALA A 208 41.25 -56.65 41.55
N ALA A 209 40.96 -55.36 41.66
CA ALA A 209 41.86 -54.33 42.15
C ALA A 209 42.22 -54.57 43.62
N THR A 210 41.23 -54.89 44.47
CA THR A 210 41.47 -55.24 45.88
C THR A 210 42.36 -56.49 46.00
N ASN A 211 42.14 -57.50 45.15
CA ASN A 211 42.99 -58.68 45.08
C ASN A 211 44.40 -58.35 44.56
N ALA A 212 44.51 -57.47 43.56
CA ALA A 212 45.77 -56.98 43.04
C ALA A 212 46.53 -56.18 44.10
N ASP A 213 45.87 -55.35 44.90
CA ASP A 213 46.44 -54.62 46.04
C ASP A 213 46.89 -55.59 47.14
N ALA A 214 46.16 -56.67 47.39
CA ALA A 214 46.60 -57.71 48.32
C ALA A 214 47.86 -58.45 47.81
N VAL A 215 47.94 -58.73 46.52
CA VAL A 215 49.13 -59.29 45.86
C VAL A 215 50.28 -58.29 45.84
N ALA A 216 50.01 -57.02 45.57
CA ALA A 216 50.97 -55.92 45.58
C ALA A 216 51.49 -55.68 47.00
N THR A 217 50.65 -55.75 48.03
CA THR A 217 51.07 -55.69 49.44
C THR A 217 51.96 -56.89 49.82
N ALA A 218 51.65 -58.08 49.30
CA ALA A 218 52.50 -59.26 49.47
C ALA A 218 53.83 -59.13 48.71
N ALA A 219 53.83 -58.49 47.53
CA ALA A 219 55.02 -58.16 46.75
C ALA A 219 55.82 -57.01 47.34
N ASP A 220 55.20 -56.00 47.96
CA ASP A 220 55.84 -54.89 48.67
C ASP A 220 56.58 -55.38 49.91
N ARG A 221 56.07 -56.39 50.61
CA ARG A 221 56.85 -57.07 51.66
C ARG A 221 58.11 -57.76 51.13
N VAL A 222 58.16 -58.07 49.83
CA VAL A 222 59.33 -58.62 49.12
C VAL A 222 60.18 -57.50 48.50
N ALA A 223 59.59 -56.37 48.10
CA ALA A 223 60.23 -55.25 47.40
C ALA A 223 60.73 -54.11 48.32
N VAL A 224 60.22 -53.95 49.55
CA VAL A 224 60.76 -53.03 50.58
C VAL A 224 62.22 -53.36 50.93
N ALA A 225 62.67 -54.58 50.63
CA ALA A 225 64.08 -54.97 50.74
C ALA A 225 64.95 -54.50 49.56
N ALA A 226 64.38 -53.97 48.47
CA ALA A 226 65.08 -53.77 47.20
C ALA A 226 65.00 -52.36 46.56
N ASP A 227 64.03 -51.49 46.88
CA ASP A 227 63.79 -50.30 46.04
C ASP A 227 63.48 -49.00 46.84
N LYS A 228 64.54 -48.37 47.36
CA LYS A 228 64.50 -47.03 47.99
C LYS A 228 64.92 -45.90 47.03
N ASP A 229 65.31 -46.23 45.79
CA ASP A 229 66.09 -45.33 44.91
C ASP A 229 65.34 -44.81 43.66
N TYR A 230 64.11 -45.25 43.34
CA TYR A 230 63.50 -44.96 42.03
C TYR A 230 62.38 -43.88 41.99
N VAL A 231 61.85 -43.45 43.15
CA VAL A 231 60.56 -42.70 43.20
C VAL A 231 60.67 -41.18 42.96
N GLU A 232 61.85 -40.56 43.00
CA GLU A 232 61.97 -39.08 42.88
C GLU A 232 61.87 -38.50 41.45
N SER A 233 61.68 -39.31 40.39
CA SER A 233 61.82 -38.82 39.00
C SER A 233 60.52 -38.57 38.19
N LEU A 234 59.31 -38.82 38.73
CA LEU A 234 58.07 -38.87 37.92
C LEU A 234 57.02 -37.75 38.14
N VAL A 235 57.34 -36.63 38.79
CA VAL A 235 56.33 -35.59 39.15
C VAL A 235 56.33 -34.33 38.26
N VAL A 236 57.13 -34.25 37.19
CA VAL A 236 57.37 -32.96 36.50
C VAL A 236 56.63 -32.71 35.17
N THR A 237 55.80 -33.61 34.63
CA THR A 237 55.34 -33.42 33.22
C THR A 237 53.88 -33.76 32.90
N ALA A 238 52.89 -33.09 33.54
CA ALA A 238 51.48 -33.11 33.10
C ALA A 238 50.59 -31.96 33.65
N GLY A 239 51.01 -30.68 33.56
CA GLY A 239 50.25 -29.56 34.16
C GLY A 239 50.02 -28.30 33.30
N THR A 240 50.29 -28.31 31.99
CA THR A 240 50.82 -27.09 31.35
C THR A 240 49.95 -26.38 30.29
N TYR A 241 48.62 -26.54 30.23
CA TYR A 241 47.80 -25.70 29.33
C TYR A 241 46.43 -25.33 29.92
N PRO A 242 46.07 -24.03 30.03
CA PRO A 242 44.75 -23.62 30.48
C PRO A 242 43.66 -24.04 29.49
N LEU A 243 42.50 -24.52 29.96
CA LEU A 243 41.35 -24.87 29.11
C LEU A 243 40.56 -23.65 28.62
N TRP A 244 41.20 -22.48 28.54
CA TRP A 244 40.60 -21.22 28.13
C TRP A 244 41.60 -20.42 27.28
N TYR A 245 41.05 -19.54 26.45
CA TYR A 245 41.79 -18.59 25.62
C TYR A 245 41.08 -17.24 25.64
N GLY A 246 41.82 -16.18 25.39
CA GLY A 246 41.27 -14.83 25.52
C GLY A 246 42.24 -13.73 25.14
N VAL A 247 41.87 -12.52 25.51
CA VAL A 247 42.61 -11.30 25.18
C VAL A 247 42.79 -10.43 26.41
N GLN A 248 43.86 -9.65 26.39
CA GLN A 248 44.20 -8.67 27.40
C GLN A 248 44.45 -7.31 26.75
N PHE A 249 43.93 -6.27 27.38
CA PHE A 249 44.17 -4.88 27.02
C PHE A 249 44.45 -4.05 28.27
N ASP A 250 45.16 -2.95 28.11
CA ASP A 250 45.41 -1.99 29.19
C ASP A 250 44.79 -0.64 28.84
N THR A 251 43.99 -0.08 29.74
CA THR A 251 43.24 1.17 29.53
C THR A 251 44.14 2.41 29.42
N THR A 252 45.45 2.29 29.68
CA THR A 252 46.44 3.36 29.48
C THR A 252 47.14 3.26 28.12
N ILE A 253 47.05 2.13 27.44
CA ILE A 253 47.66 1.90 26.13
C ILE A 253 46.63 2.25 25.06
N SER A 254 46.97 3.21 24.20
CA SER A 254 46.08 3.68 23.14
C SER A 254 45.94 2.71 21.97
N SER A 255 46.81 1.71 21.84
CA SER A 255 46.69 0.70 20.78
C SER A 255 45.35 -0.03 20.88
N PRO A 256 44.61 -0.17 19.77
CA PRO A 256 43.41 -1.00 19.72
C PRO A 256 43.75 -2.49 19.62
N ASP A 257 45.03 -2.85 19.53
CA ASP A 257 45.49 -4.25 19.47
C ASP A 257 45.88 -4.74 20.86
N GLY A 258 45.27 -5.87 21.22
CA GLY A 258 45.46 -6.53 22.50
C GLY A 258 46.48 -7.65 22.41
N THR A 259 46.80 -8.19 23.57
CA THR A 259 47.65 -9.38 23.68
C THR A 259 46.77 -10.61 23.84
N ARG A 260 47.03 -11.65 23.04
CA ARG A 260 46.41 -12.97 23.23
C ARG A 260 46.95 -13.61 24.51
N ILE A 261 46.06 -14.17 25.31
CA ILE A 261 46.37 -14.85 26.57
C ILE A 261 45.65 -16.21 26.64
N GLY A 262 46.12 -17.07 27.55
CA GLY A 262 45.59 -18.42 27.71
C GLY A 262 46.27 -19.41 26.78
N ASN A 263 45.54 -20.44 26.36
CA ASN A 263 46.07 -21.50 25.52
C ASN A 263 46.19 -21.05 24.06
N SER A 264 47.40 -21.16 23.52
CA SER A 264 47.73 -20.74 22.16
C SER A 264 47.18 -21.66 21.09
N ASP A 265 47.06 -22.97 21.36
CA ASP A 265 46.41 -23.92 20.44
C ASP A 265 44.94 -23.57 20.26
N LEU A 266 44.24 -23.24 21.35
CA LEU A 266 42.83 -22.81 21.26
C LEU A 266 42.66 -21.47 20.51
N HIS A 267 43.66 -20.58 20.52
CA HIS A 267 43.65 -19.38 19.67
C HIS A 267 43.87 -19.67 18.18
N ARG A 268 44.59 -20.75 17.83
CA ARG A 268 44.73 -21.22 16.44
C ARG A 268 43.48 -21.96 15.97
N GLU A 269 42.95 -22.81 16.83
CA GLU A 269 41.81 -23.70 16.53
C GLU A 269 40.46 -22.99 16.65
N LEU A 270 40.35 -21.97 17.50
CA LEU A 270 39.14 -21.17 17.71
C LEU A 270 37.87 -22.03 17.92
N PRO A 271 37.86 -22.98 18.85
CA PRO A 271 36.82 -24.02 18.89
C PRO A 271 35.40 -23.47 19.15
N ILE A 272 35.27 -22.36 19.87
CA ILE A 272 33.96 -21.70 20.06
C ILE A 272 33.53 -21.00 18.78
N GLN A 273 34.40 -20.20 18.16
CA GLN A 273 34.05 -19.49 16.92
C GLN A 273 33.83 -20.45 15.75
N ASN A 274 34.56 -21.57 15.67
CA ASN A 274 34.34 -22.64 14.69
C ASN A 274 33.04 -23.42 14.92
N GLY A 275 32.46 -23.33 16.12
CA GLY A 275 31.12 -23.84 16.40
C GLY A 275 29.98 -23.00 15.83
N MET A 276 30.26 -21.81 15.26
CA MET A 276 29.26 -21.01 14.56
C MET A 276 28.98 -21.58 13.17
N TYR A 277 27.70 -21.71 12.80
CA TYR A 277 27.31 -22.21 11.49
C TYR A 277 25.99 -21.62 10.98
N GLY A 278 25.89 -21.46 9.65
CA GLY A 278 24.65 -21.12 8.97
C GLY A 278 23.66 -22.30 8.93
N CYS A 279 22.38 -22.01 9.12
CA CYS A 279 21.29 -22.97 9.07
C CYS A 279 20.01 -22.30 8.57
N VAL A 280 19.03 -23.13 8.19
CA VAL A 280 17.65 -22.71 8.04
C VAL A 280 16.86 -23.24 9.24
N LEU A 281 16.26 -22.32 9.99
CA LEU A 281 15.51 -22.60 11.22
C LEU A 281 14.01 -22.45 10.94
N ALA A 282 13.24 -23.51 11.21
CA ALA A 282 11.79 -23.48 11.10
C ALA A 282 11.16 -22.69 12.26
N ASP A 283 9.94 -22.19 12.07
CA ASP A 283 9.25 -21.34 13.05
C ASP A 283 9.01 -22.02 14.40
N ASN A 284 9.02 -23.35 14.47
CA ASN A 284 8.95 -24.12 15.71
C ASN A 284 10.28 -24.21 16.47
N GLY A 285 11.35 -23.57 15.98
CA GLY A 285 12.67 -23.58 16.60
C GLY A 285 13.54 -24.79 16.26
N VAL A 286 13.09 -25.68 15.36
CA VAL A 286 13.86 -26.84 14.91
C VAL A 286 14.66 -26.46 13.65
N GLU A 287 15.95 -26.83 13.61
CA GLU A 287 16.76 -26.68 12.40
C GLU A 287 16.16 -27.54 11.27
N ALA A 288 15.66 -26.90 10.22
CA ALA A 288 15.21 -27.59 9.02
C ALA A 288 16.41 -28.29 8.34
N TYR A 289 17.53 -27.57 8.23
CA TYR A 289 18.82 -28.12 7.84
C TYR A 289 19.95 -27.13 8.14
N ARG A 290 21.17 -27.66 8.21
CA ARG A 290 22.40 -26.85 8.22
C ARG A 290 22.86 -26.56 6.81
N LEU A 291 23.41 -25.36 6.61
CA LEU A 291 24.00 -24.96 5.34
C LEU A 291 25.39 -25.56 5.20
N ASN A 292 25.80 -25.88 3.97
CA ASN A 292 27.16 -26.32 3.69
C ASN A 292 28.13 -25.16 4.04
N PRO A 293 29.12 -25.37 4.93
CA PRO A 293 30.02 -24.31 5.40
C PRO A 293 30.78 -23.58 4.30
N ALA A 294 31.02 -24.23 3.16
CA ALA A 294 31.75 -23.69 2.02
C ALA A 294 30.84 -23.17 0.90
N ASN A 295 29.55 -23.53 0.89
CA ASN A 295 28.62 -23.13 -0.14
C ASN A 295 27.17 -23.08 0.38
N TRP A 296 26.69 -21.89 0.76
CA TRP A 296 25.31 -21.70 1.22
C TRP A 296 24.22 -21.91 0.15
N ALA A 297 24.55 -22.24 -1.09
CA ALA A 297 23.57 -22.75 -2.05
C ALA A 297 23.21 -24.24 -1.83
N GLU A 298 23.94 -24.92 -0.93
CA GLU A 298 23.77 -26.34 -0.62
C GLU A 298 23.51 -26.60 0.86
N LYS A 299 22.80 -27.69 1.14
CA LYS A 299 22.66 -28.26 2.49
C LYS A 299 23.93 -29.02 2.87
N ILE A 300 24.23 -29.14 4.17
CA ILE A 300 25.44 -29.83 4.64
C ILE A 300 25.50 -31.32 4.23
N ASN A 301 24.34 -31.93 4.03
CA ASN A 301 24.20 -33.32 3.59
C ASN A 301 24.04 -33.47 2.06
N GLY A 302 24.24 -32.39 1.30
CA GLY A 302 24.04 -32.34 -0.14
C GLY A 302 22.62 -31.92 -0.55
N GLY A 303 22.49 -31.47 -1.81
CA GLY A 303 21.26 -30.91 -2.36
C GLY A 303 21.13 -29.40 -2.19
N ALA A 304 20.30 -28.76 -3.01
CA ALA A 304 20.10 -27.32 -3.00
C ALA A 304 19.39 -26.85 -1.72
N SER A 305 19.87 -25.75 -1.13
CA SER A 305 19.18 -25.04 -0.05
C SER A 305 18.23 -23.97 -0.59
N VAL A 306 17.12 -23.73 0.10
CA VAL A 306 16.17 -22.67 -0.21
C VAL A 306 16.23 -21.60 0.88
N LEU A 307 16.65 -20.39 0.52
CA LEU A 307 16.93 -19.29 1.46
C LEU A 307 15.88 -18.16 1.43
N ASP A 308 14.83 -18.33 0.63
CA ASP A 308 13.84 -17.28 0.33
C ASP A 308 12.69 -17.19 1.35
N GLY A 309 12.75 -17.99 2.42
CA GLY A 309 11.70 -18.08 3.43
C GLY A 309 10.78 -19.30 3.29
N THR A 310 10.86 -20.06 2.20
CA THR A 310 10.05 -21.27 1.99
C THR A 310 10.36 -22.34 3.05
N ASP A 311 11.65 -22.61 3.28
CA ASP A 311 12.09 -23.68 4.19
C ASP A 311 12.28 -23.19 5.65
N GLY A 312 12.19 -21.88 5.89
CA GLY A 312 12.39 -21.27 7.21
C GLY A 312 13.25 -20.00 7.15
N GLN A 313 13.81 -19.62 8.29
CA GLN A 313 14.63 -18.43 8.46
C GLN A 313 16.12 -18.76 8.34
N VAL A 314 16.87 -17.96 7.59
CA VAL A 314 18.32 -18.11 7.46
C VAL A 314 19.02 -17.54 8.68
N MET A 315 19.54 -18.42 9.53
CA MET A 315 20.11 -18.06 10.83
C MET A 315 21.55 -18.56 10.94
N VAL A 316 22.30 -17.96 11.85
CA VAL A 316 23.61 -18.43 12.31
C VAL A 316 23.45 -18.89 13.75
N TYR A 317 23.75 -20.16 14.00
CA TYR A 317 23.88 -20.67 15.36
C TYR A 317 25.13 -20.05 15.99
N VAL A 318 24.97 -19.39 17.13
CA VAL A 318 26.08 -18.90 17.96
C VAL A 318 26.16 -19.80 19.19
N PRO A 319 27.24 -20.59 19.34
CA PRO A 319 27.34 -21.56 20.43
C PRO A 319 27.38 -20.88 21.79
N GLY A 320 26.90 -21.60 22.80
CA GLY A 320 27.10 -21.21 24.18
C GLY A 320 28.57 -21.40 24.58
N PHE A 321 29.05 -20.56 25.48
CA PHE A 321 30.42 -20.62 25.97
C PHE A 321 30.51 -20.06 27.38
N TYR A 322 31.49 -20.52 28.14
CA TYR A 322 31.84 -19.96 29.43
C TYR A 322 32.76 -18.77 29.21
N PHE A 323 32.52 -17.65 29.91
CA PHE A 323 33.36 -16.46 29.81
C PHE A 323 33.73 -15.91 31.17
N LYS A 324 34.84 -15.18 31.24
CA LYS A 324 35.23 -14.43 32.43
C LYS A 324 35.82 -13.08 32.03
N TYR A 325 35.25 -12.02 32.58
CA TYR A 325 35.84 -10.70 32.55
C TYR A 325 36.60 -10.45 33.85
N GLU A 326 37.85 -10.00 33.75
CA GLU A 326 38.65 -9.59 34.90
C GLU A 326 39.20 -8.19 34.64
N LEU A 327 39.11 -7.31 35.64
CA LEU A 327 39.79 -6.02 35.64
C LEU A 327 40.71 -5.98 36.86
N VAL A 328 42.02 -5.86 36.62
CA VAL A 328 43.04 -5.75 37.67
C VAL A 328 43.85 -4.49 37.38
N GLY A 329 43.68 -3.46 38.20
CA GLY A 329 44.24 -2.14 37.93
C GLY A 329 43.68 -1.57 36.63
N THR A 330 44.56 -1.27 35.66
CA THR A 330 44.22 -0.76 34.33
C THR A 330 44.10 -1.85 33.27
N THR A 331 44.47 -3.09 33.61
CA THR A 331 44.46 -4.21 32.68
C THR A 331 43.16 -4.97 32.79
N TRP A 332 42.41 -5.07 31.69
CA TRP A 332 41.26 -5.95 31.60
C TRP A 332 41.53 -7.15 30.70
N ARG A 333 40.87 -8.26 31.03
CA ARG A 333 40.97 -9.53 30.34
C ARG A 333 39.59 -10.07 30.05
N PHE A 334 39.40 -10.56 28.83
CA PHE A 334 38.21 -11.32 28.46
C PHE A 334 38.65 -12.73 28.06
N LYS A 335 38.20 -13.72 28.81
CA LYS A 335 38.55 -15.15 28.65
C LYS A 335 37.31 -15.93 28.26
N ILE A 336 37.47 -16.92 27.40
CA ILE A 336 36.40 -17.84 26.98
C ILE A 336 36.86 -19.31 27.06
N SER A 337 35.92 -20.21 27.31
CA SER A 337 36.13 -21.66 27.39
C SER A 337 34.89 -22.44 26.94
N GLN A 338 35.10 -23.64 26.39
CA GLN A 338 34.03 -24.61 26.14
C GLN A 338 33.60 -25.34 27.41
N PHE A 339 34.41 -25.28 28.47
CA PHE A 339 34.23 -26.03 29.71
C PHE A 339 33.86 -25.09 30.86
N GLU A 340 33.11 -25.62 31.82
CA GLU A 340 32.87 -24.91 33.07
C GLU A 340 34.18 -24.80 33.85
N LEU A 341 34.56 -23.57 34.19
CA LEU A 341 35.80 -23.26 34.90
C LEU A 341 35.50 -22.32 36.08
N PRO A 342 36.26 -22.39 37.18
CA PRO A 342 36.04 -21.54 38.34
C PRO A 342 35.97 -20.04 38.01
N GLY A 343 34.84 -19.42 38.36
CA GLY A 343 34.59 -18.00 38.16
C GLY A 343 34.27 -17.59 36.72
N PHE A 344 34.02 -18.54 35.82
CA PHE A 344 33.45 -18.26 34.51
C PHE A 344 31.92 -18.32 34.58
N THR A 345 31.26 -17.48 33.80
CA THR A 345 29.80 -17.42 33.64
C THR A 345 29.41 -18.08 32.32
N TYR A 346 28.36 -18.89 32.31
CA TYR A 346 27.85 -19.48 31.08
C TYR A 346 27.00 -18.49 30.28
N SER A 347 27.37 -18.29 29.02
CA SER A 347 26.58 -17.60 28.01
C SER A 347 25.84 -18.64 27.18
N LYS A 348 24.50 -18.63 27.20
CA LYS A 348 23.66 -19.61 26.49
C LYS A 348 23.83 -19.56 24.96
N PRO A 349 23.65 -20.67 24.22
CA PRO A 349 23.57 -20.58 22.76
C PRO A 349 22.35 -19.78 22.31
N GLN A 350 22.43 -19.19 21.12
CA GLN A 350 21.27 -18.58 20.47
C GLN A 350 21.46 -18.53 18.96
N TYR A 351 20.36 -18.40 18.22
CA TYR A 351 20.42 -18.15 16.78
C TYR A 351 20.30 -16.65 16.52
N VAL A 352 21.17 -16.15 15.64
CA VAL A 352 21.14 -14.76 15.16
C VAL A 352 20.93 -14.79 13.66
N SER A 353 20.05 -13.94 13.12
CA SER A 353 19.82 -13.91 11.69
C SER A 353 21.09 -13.64 10.90
N ALA A 354 21.29 -14.45 9.85
CA ALA A 354 22.41 -14.25 8.94
C ALA A 354 22.32 -12.86 8.29
N TYR A 355 21.11 -12.42 7.95
CA TYR A 355 20.84 -11.14 7.31
C TYR A 355 20.25 -10.13 8.29
N GLU A 356 20.34 -8.84 7.95
CA GLU A 356 19.48 -7.84 8.59
C GLU A 356 18.02 -8.13 8.23
N ALA A 357 17.12 -7.93 9.18
CA ALA A 357 15.78 -8.51 9.06
C ALA A 357 14.89 -7.77 8.05
N SER A 358 14.21 -8.53 7.19
CA SER A 358 13.07 -8.08 6.41
C SER A 358 11.77 -8.35 7.17
N VAL A 359 10.62 -7.97 6.60
CA VAL A 359 9.30 -8.28 7.16
C VAL A 359 8.47 -8.97 6.10
N ARG A 360 7.89 -10.13 6.43
CA ARG A 360 6.83 -10.76 5.64
C ARG A 360 5.58 -9.89 5.74
N ARG A 361 5.23 -9.21 4.64
CA ARG A 361 4.24 -8.13 4.64
C ARG A 361 2.80 -8.61 4.76
N ALA A 362 2.51 -9.87 4.47
CA ALA A 362 1.16 -10.43 4.55
C ALA A 362 0.61 -10.45 5.99
N ASP A 363 1.49 -10.67 6.97
CA ASP A 363 1.14 -10.89 8.38
C ASP A 363 2.07 -10.14 9.35
N ASN A 364 2.94 -9.27 8.84
CA ASN A 364 3.90 -8.48 9.62
C ASN A 364 4.81 -9.34 10.51
N VAL A 365 5.43 -10.37 9.94
CA VAL A 365 6.36 -11.24 10.67
C VAL A 365 7.81 -10.93 10.29
N LEU A 366 8.64 -10.67 11.30
CA LEU A 366 10.06 -10.35 11.11
C LEU A 366 10.81 -11.57 10.58
N SER A 367 11.63 -11.40 9.55
CA SER A 367 12.18 -12.49 8.75
C SER A 367 13.66 -12.29 8.42
N SER A 368 14.41 -13.39 8.34
CA SER A 368 15.77 -13.42 7.80
C SER A 368 15.78 -14.30 6.56
N VAL A 369 15.66 -13.67 5.38
CA VAL A 369 15.50 -14.39 4.11
C VAL A 369 16.19 -13.64 2.98
N LYS A 370 16.59 -14.40 1.96
CA LYS A 370 17.05 -13.89 0.67
C LYS A 370 15.89 -13.93 -0.32
N ASN A 371 15.02 -12.93 -0.26
CA ASN A 371 13.80 -12.89 -1.06
C ASN A 371 13.56 -11.50 -1.67
N THR A 372 13.58 -11.42 -3.00
CA THR A 372 13.41 -10.17 -3.76
C THR A 372 11.96 -9.91 -4.19
N THR A 373 10.98 -10.65 -3.67
CA THR A 373 9.57 -10.42 -3.98
C THR A 373 8.96 -9.32 -3.11
N ALA A 374 7.85 -8.76 -3.59
CA ALA A 374 7.06 -7.77 -2.84
C ALA A 374 6.61 -8.26 -1.44
N ALA A 375 6.54 -9.57 -1.23
CA ALA A 375 6.14 -10.17 0.05
C ALA A 375 7.14 -9.88 1.18
N TYR A 376 8.40 -9.58 0.85
CA TYR A 376 9.47 -9.29 1.80
C TYR A 376 10.14 -7.92 1.56
N ARG A 377 9.45 -7.01 0.87
CA ARG A 377 9.97 -5.67 0.56
C ARG A 377 10.48 -4.97 1.83
N GLY A 378 11.72 -4.50 1.81
CA GLY A 378 12.40 -3.80 2.90
C GLY A 378 11.98 -2.34 3.06
N GLY A 379 12.86 -1.56 3.70
CA GLY A 379 12.64 -0.16 4.06
C GLY A 379 11.25 0.08 4.66
N ASN A 380 10.59 1.16 4.23
CA ASN A 380 9.24 1.52 4.64
C ASN A 380 8.12 0.82 3.82
N ASN A 381 8.42 -0.25 3.08
CA ASN A 381 7.48 -0.95 2.21
C ASN A 381 6.96 -0.12 1.01
N ASN A 382 7.75 0.82 0.49
CA ASN A 382 7.36 1.63 -0.66
C ASN A 382 7.42 0.85 -1.99
N ALA A 383 6.27 0.48 -2.53
CA ALA A 383 6.15 -0.25 -3.80
C ALA A 383 6.43 0.60 -5.05
N ALA A 384 6.42 1.93 -4.94
CA ALA A 384 6.66 2.81 -6.08
C ALA A 384 8.07 2.68 -6.67
N TRP A 385 9.02 2.15 -5.88
CA TRP A 385 10.42 2.01 -6.29
C TRP A 385 10.80 0.61 -6.76
N ASP A 386 9.85 -0.33 -6.86
CA ASP A 386 10.16 -1.74 -7.15
C ASP A 386 10.92 -1.93 -8.47
N ALA A 387 10.62 -1.11 -9.48
CA ALA A 387 11.26 -1.13 -10.80
C ALA A 387 12.39 -0.09 -10.96
N GLU A 388 12.73 0.63 -9.90
CA GLU A 388 13.78 1.65 -9.89
C GLU A 388 15.09 1.10 -9.32
N ASP A 389 16.22 1.79 -9.53
CA ASP A 389 17.51 1.36 -9.00
C ASP A 389 17.63 1.48 -7.47
N ARG A 390 16.75 2.27 -6.85
CA ARG A 390 16.55 2.42 -5.40
C ARG A 390 15.50 1.46 -4.82
N THR A 391 15.23 0.35 -5.50
CA THR A 391 14.29 -0.67 -5.05
C THR A 391 14.56 -1.14 -3.62
N LEU A 392 13.48 -1.41 -2.89
CA LEU A 392 13.53 -1.97 -1.54
C LEU A 392 13.30 -3.49 -1.53
N LEU A 393 13.13 -4.10 -2.71
CA LEU A 393 12.97 -5.55 -2.84
C LEU A 393 14.26 -6.26 -2.42
N GLY A 394 14.14 -7.25 -1.52
CA GLY A 394 15.30 -7.98 -0.98
C GLY A 394 16.12 -7.20 0.06
N MET A 395 15.70 -5.99 0.43
CA MET A 395 16.39 -5.18 1.45
C MET A 395 15.85 -5.45 2.86
N ALA A 396 16.65 -5.12 3.87
CA ALA A 396 16.19 -5.13 5.26
C ALA A 396 15.08 -4.09 5.49
N ALA A 397 14.15 -4.40 6.39
CA ALA A 397 13.09 -3.48 6.79
C ALA A 397 13.63 -2.41 7.73
N THR A 398 13.17 -1.17 7.56
CA THR A 398 13.46 -0.04 8.45
C THR A 398 12.23 0.83 8.65
N SER A 399 12.36 1.98 9.33
CA SER A 399 11.22 2.83 9.71
C SER A 399 10.18 2.07 10.54
N LEU A 400 10.67 1.20 11.43
CA LEU A 400 9.89 0.50 12.43
C LEU A 400 10.45 0.84 13.81
N SER A 401 9.56 0.99 14.79
CA SER A 401 9.95 1.17 16.20
C SER A 401 10.49 -0.13 16.79
N ARG A 402 11.18 -0.06 17.94
CA ARG A 402 11.59 -1.26 18.69
C ARG A 402 10.39 -2.13 19.04
N THR A 403 9.28 -1.51 19.43
CA THR A 403 8.01 -2.21 19.70
C THR A 403 7.51 -3.00 18.49
N ASN A 404 7.60 -2.44 17.28
CA ASN A 404 7.20 -3.14 16.06
C ASN A 404 8.14 -4.32 15.77
N TYR A 405 9.46 -4.13 15.85
CA TYR A 405 10.41 -5.23 15.66
C TYR A 405 10.18 -6.38 16.65
N ARG A 406 10.00 -6.07 17.94
CA ARG A 406 9.69 -7.07 18.97
C ARG A 406 8.38 -7.80 18.66
N THR A 407 7.32 -7.05 18.35
CA THR A 407 6.01 -7.62 18.02
C THR A 407 6.09 -8.54 16.81
N TYR A 408 6.74 -8.09 15.74
CA TYR A 408 6.84 -8.84 14.48
C TYR A 408 7.74 -10.07 14.61
N ALA A 409 8.76 -10.04 15.46
CA ALA A 409 9.56 -11.22 15.76
C ALA A 409 8.75 -12.25 16.57
N ARG A 410 8.08 -11.83 17.64
CA ARG A 410 7.27 -12.71 18.50
C ARG A 410 6.06 -13.29 17.79
N ALA A 411 5.54 -12.61 16.77
CA ALA A 411 4.47 -13.12 15.91
C ALA A 411 4.86 -14.43 15.18
N ARG A 412 6.16 -14.74 15.08
CA ARG A 412 6.65 -16.00 14.49
C ARG A 412 6.44 -17.22 15.41
N GLY A 413 6.40 -17.02 16.73
CA GLY A 413 6.20 -18.09 17.70
C GLY A 413 7.05 -17.92 18.96
N ALA A 414 6.91 -18.85 19.90
CA ALA A 414 7.69 -18.88 21.13
C ALA A 414 9.20 -18.97 20.86
N GLY A 415 10.01 -18.21 21.61
CA GLY A 415 11.47 -18.16 21.46
C GLY A 415 11.97 -17.16 20.40
N TRP A 416 11.11 -16.69 19.49
CA TRP A 416 11.48 -15.68 18.50
C TRP A 416 11.46 -14.28 19.08
N GLU A 417 12.55 -13.56 18.85
CA GLU A 417 12.75 -12.21 19.33
C GLU A 417 13.44 -11.35 18.29
N MET A 418 13.32 -10.02 18.40
CA MET A 418 14.18 -9.13 17.63
C MET A 418 15.63 -9.22 18.13
N TYR A 419 16.54 -8.54 17.45
CA TYR A 419 17.93 -8.48 17.88
C TYR A 419 18.03 -7.98 19.32
N ASN A 420 18.88 -8.65 20.10
CA ASN A 420 19.05 -8.33 21.51
C ASN A 420 20.50 -7.93 21.83
N TYR A 421 20.65 -7.19 22.91
CA TYR A 421 21.94 -6.68 23.38
C TYR A 421 22.99 -7.80 23.54
N TYR A 422 22.60 -8.93 24.10
CA TYR A 422 23.51 -10.04 24.35
C TYR A 422 23.90 -10.82 23.09
N ALA A 423 23.09 -10.80 22.03
CA ALA A 423 23.49 -11.28 20.71
C ALA A 423 24.61 -10.44 20.11
N HIS A 424 24.48 -9.11 20.17
CA HIS A 424 25.54 -8.22 19.73
C HIS A 424 26.79 -8.37 20.60
N TRP A 425 26.62 -8.42 21.92
CA TRP A 425 27.70 -8.67 22.89
C TRP A 425 28.51 -9.92 22.57
N LYS A 426 27.85 -11.06 22.29
CA LYS A 426 28.56 -12.31 21.94
C LYS A 426 29.38 -12.14 20.67
N ILE A 427 28.79 -11.55 19.64
CA ILE A 427 29.45 -11.35 18.35
C ILE A 427 30.68 -10.45 18.50
N THR A 428 30.56 -9.33 19.21
CA THR A 428 31.68 -8.42 19.45
C THR A 428 32.80 -9.09 20.22
N TRP A 429 32.50 -9.80 21.31
CA TRP A 429 33.55 -10.47 22.10
C TRP A 429 34.19 -11.65 21.38
N LEU A 430 33.43 -12.44 20.62
CA LEU A 430 33.98 -13.50 19.79
C LEU A 430 34.92 -12.94 18.73
N PHE A 431 34.55 -11.83 18.09
CA PHE A 431 35.42 -11.08 17.18
C PHE A 431 36.68 -10.57 17.89
N THR A 432 36.54 -9.90 19.04
CA THR A 432 37.67 -9.33 19.78
C THR A 432 38.65 -10.42 20.22
N VAL A 433 38.16 -11.58 20.70
CA VAL A 433 39.03 -12.71 21.04
C VAL A 433 39.66 -13.31 19.78
N GLU A 434 38.92 -13.47 18.71
CA GLU A 434 39.42 -14.07 17.47
C GLU A 434 40.48 -13.20 16.80
N TYR A 435 40.31 -11.89 16.71
CA TYR A 435 41.20 -10.96 16.00
C TYR A 435 42.20 -10.25 16.92
N ALA A 436 42.04 -10.37 18.25
CA ALA A 436 42.85 -9.67 19.26
C ALA A 436 42.91 -8.15 19.04
N THR A 437 41.81 -7.56 18.57
CA THR A 437 41.71 -6.12 18.31
C THR A 437 40.34 -5.61 18.68
N LEU A 438 40.28 -4.35 19.11
CA LEU A 438 39.04 -3.61 19.32
C LEU A 438 38.61 -2.84 18.06
N ASN A 439 39.49 -2.70 17.06
CA ASN A 439 39.17 -2.01 15.83
C ASN A 439 38.57 -2.95 14.80
N SER A 440 37.24 -3.07 14.79
CA SER A 440 36.55 -3.94 13.82
C SER A 440 36.63 -3.45 12.37
N GLN A 441 36.92 -2.16 12.14
CA GLN A 441 37.06 -1.56 10.81
C GLN A 441 38.47 -1.70 10.21
N LYS A 442 39.44 -2.30 10.92
CA LYS A 442 40.74 -2.62 10.35
C LYS A 442 40.58 -3.40 9.04
N ALA A 443 41.51 -3.16 8.11
CA ALA A 443 41.54 -3.85 6.83
C ALA A 443 41.42 -5.36 7.03
N TYR A 444 40.55 -6.00 6.23
CA TYR A 444 40.40 -7.43 6.27
C TYR A 444 41.67 -8.11 5.75
N ASN A 445 42.11 -9.15 6.45
CA ASN A 445 43.23 -9.98 6.02
C ASN A 445 42.84 -11.45 6.15
N ALA A 446 42.77 -12.15 5.01
CA ALA A 446 42.44 -13.56 4.96
C ALA A 446 43.58 -14.46 5.48
N ALA A 447 44.82 -13.99 5.38
CA ALA A 447 46.00 -14.74 5.80
C ALA A 447 46.15 -14.71 7.33
N LEU A 448 46.50 -15.86 7.89
CA LEU A 448 46.91 -15.95 9.28
C LEU A 448 48.27 -15.26 9.48
N ASP A 449 48.53 -14.79 10.70
CA ASP A 449 49.85 -14.31 11.07
C ASP A 449 50.87 -15.47 11.15
N VAL A 450 52.13 -15.15 11.43
CA VAL A 450 53.22 -16.14 11.53
C VAL A 450 52.98 -17.21 12.61
N ASN A 451 52.10 -16.94 13.58
CA ASN A 451 51.77 -17.86 14.68
C ASN A 451 50.47 -18.64 14.42
N GLY A 452 49.84 -18.46 13.25
CA GLY A 452 48.59 -19.11 12.88
C GLY A 452 47.34 -18.42 13.43
N TYR A 453 47.41 -17.16 13.87
CA TYR A 453 46.25 -16.42 14.38
C TYR A 453 45.59 -15.55 13.31
N ARG A 454 44.30 -15.24 13.51
CA ARG A 454 43.60 -14.21 12.73
C ARG A 454 44.16 -12.82 13.05
N GLN A 455 44.20 -11.96 12.04
CA GLN A 455 44.74 -10.60 12.09
C GLN A 455 43.93 -9.64 11.22
N GLY A 456 44.11 -8.33 11.41
CA GLY A 456 43.33 -7.30 10.71
C GLY A 456 41.98 -7.06 11.36
N GLY A 457 40.95 -6.78 10.56
CA GLY A 457 39.57 -6.61 11.01
C GLY A 457 38.57 -7.14 9.98
N LEU A 458 37.43 -6.48 9.85
CA LEU A 458 36.37 -6.84 8.89
C LEU A 458 36.28 -5.88 7.70
N GLY A 459 37.27 -4.98 7.56
CA GLY A 459 37.21 -3.85 6.62
C GLY A 459 36.20 -2.79 7.06
N ASN A 460 36.11 -1.70 6.31
CA ASN A 460 35.17 -0.62 6.63
C ASN A 460 33.70 -1.03 6.42
N GLY A 461 33.45 -2.09 5.64
CA GLY A 461 32.11 -2.36 5.13
C GLY A 461 31.59 -1.17 4.33
N VAL A 462 30.29 -0.89 4.45
CA VAL A 462 29.62 0.18 3.68
C VAL A 462 29.66 1.56 4.34
N THR A 463 30.50 1.78 5.33
CA THR A 463 30.47 3.00 6.18
C THR A 463 30.95 4.27 5.49
N ASN A 464 31.35 4.20 4.22
CA ASN A 464 31.98 5.29 3.47
C ASN A 464 31.01 6.09 2.57
N LEU A 465 29.70 5.96 2.75
CA LEU A 465 28.72 6.69 1.94
C LEU A 465 28.62 8.15 2.35
N ASN A 466 28.37 9.00 1.36
CA ASN A 466 28.06 10.40 1.57
C ASN A 466 26.58 10.52 1.95
N GLY A 467 26.31 11.08 3.14
CA GLY A 467 24.95 11.21 3.65
C GLY A 467 24.02 12.07 2.78
N THR A 468 24.54 13.08 2.07
CA THR A 468 23.73 13.92 1.17
C THR A 468 23.28 13.14 -0.06
N HIS A 469 24.19 12.37 -0.68
CA HIS A 469 23.86 11.53 -1.83
C HIS A 469 22.92 10.38 -1.44
N TRP A 470 23.17 9.74 -0.30
CA TRP A 470 22.33 8.64 0.17
C TRP A 470 20.90 9.10 0.46
N ASN A 471 20.75 10.28 1.09
CA ASN A 471 19.44 10.90 1.29
C ASN A 471 18.74 11.21 -0.02
N ALA A 472 19.44 11.88 -0.95
CA ALA A 472 18.85 12.33 -2.21
C ALA A 472 18.40 11.14 -3.08
N TRP A 473 19.14 10.03 -3.05
CA TRP A 473 18.84 8.84 -3.84
C TRP A 473 17.65 8.06 -3.29
N ASN A 474 17.75 7.59 -2.04
CA ASN A 474 16.76 6.67 -1.47
C ASN A 474 16.39 7.01 -0.01
N LEU A 475 16.52 8.25 0.45
CA LEU A 475 16.09 8.69 1.78
C LEU A 475 16.71 7.87 2.94
N TYR A 476 17.98 7.46 2.80
CA TYR A 476 18.72 6.65 3.77
C TYR A 476 18.23 5.21 3.99
N TYR A 477 17.34 4.68 3.16
CA TYR A 477 16.93 3.28 3.29
C TYR A 477 18.12 2.34 3.02
N LEU A 478 18.13 1.22 3.73
CA LEU A 478 19.14 0.17 3.57
C LEU A 478 19.07 -0.42 2.16
N PHE A 479 20.25 -0.67 1.57
CA PHE A 479 20.42 -0.81 0.13
C PHE A 479 21.28 -2.00 -0.29
N VAL A 480 21.95 -2.69 0.65
CA VAL A 480 22.61 -3.97 0.37
C VAL A 480 21.56 -5.09 0.48
N PRO A 481 21.32 -5.87 -0.60
CA PRO A 481 20.37 -6.98 -0.57
C PRO A 481 20.75 -8.04 0.46
N CYS A 482 19.75 -8.64 1.11
CA CYS A 482 19.95 -9.75 2.02
C CYS A 482 20.59 -10.94 1.27
N GLY A 483 21.69 -11.47 1.79
CA GLY A 483 22.44 -12.57 1.16
C GLY A 483 23.43 -12.13 0.10
N TYR A 484 23.78 -10.84 0.05
CA TYR A 484 24.81 -10.32 -0.85
C TYR A 484 26.19 -10.95 -0.57
N THR A 485 26.48 -11.27 0.69
CA THR A 485 27.76 -11.85 1.13
C THR A 485 27.77 -13.38 1.16
N ASP A 486 26.75 -14.05 0.61
CA ASP A 486 26.62 -15.53 0.64
C ASP A 486 27.79 -16.29 -0.01
N SER A 487 28.53 -15.63 -0.92
CA SER A 487 29.76 -16.19 -1.50
C SER A 487 30.83 -16.52 -0.45
N LEU A 488 30.76 -15.91 0.74
CA LEU A 488 31.65 -16.21 1.87
C LEU A 488 31.11 -17.36 2.75
N SER A 489 29.86 -17.77 2.60
CA SER A 489 29.23 -18.85 3.38
C SER A 489 29.44 -18.67 4.90
N ASN A 490 29.92 -19.68 5.64
CA ASN A 490 30.24 -19.55 7.08
C ASN A 490 31.51 -18.70 7.35
N GLY A 491 32.21 -18.26 6.30
CA GLY A 491 33.43 -17.49 6.40
C GLY A 491 33.24 -16.07 6.93
N THR A 492 34.38 -15.42 7.11
CA THR A 492 34.52 -14.01 7.50
C THR A 492 35.24 -13.28 6.37
N GLY A 493 34.86 -12.04 6.09
CA GLY A 493 35.53 -11.22 5.08
C GLY A 493 34.65 -10.09 4.58
N GLU A 494 34.98 -9.60 3.39
CA GLU A 494 34.25 -8.52 2.74
C GLU A 494 33.99 -8.84 1.26
N VAL A 495 32.83 -8.43 0.76
CA VAL A 495 32.42 -8.61 -0.64
C VAL A 495 32.23 -7.23 -1.27
N SER A 496 32.90 -6.99 -2.40
CA SER A 496 32.76 -5.74 -3.15
C SER A 496 31.30 -5.47 -3.51
N PHE A 497 30.83 -4.26 -3.24
CA PHE A 497 29.51 -3.76 -3.58
C PHE A 497 29.65 -2.47 -4.40
N ILE A 498 29.16 -2.49 -5.63
CA ILE A 498 29.15 -1.31 -6.50
C ILE A 498 27.82 -0.60 -6.28
N MET A 499 27.87 0.67 -5.87
CA MET A 499 26.65 1.46 -5.67
C MET A 499 25.90 1.65 -7.00
N PRO A 500 24.56 1.59 -7.00
CA PRO A 500 23.76 1.87 -8.18
C PRO A 500 24.00 3.27 -8.75
N ALA A 501 23.82 3.44 -10.06
CA ALA A 501 24.12 4.70 -10.74
C ALA A 501 23.33 5.90 -10.18
N GLY A 502 22.08 5.70 -9.75
CA GLY A 502 21.25 6.75 -9.15
C GLY A 502 21.74 7.25 -7.80
N TYR A 503 22.61 6.52 -7.09
CA TYR A 503 23.20 7.00 -5.84
C TYR A 503 24.04 8.26 -6.07
N ASN A 504 24.90 8.22 -7.08
CA ASN A 504 25.68 9.38 -7.54
C ASN A 504 26.15 9.13 -8.98
N ALA A 505 25.49 9.76 -9.94
CA ALA A 505 25.68 9.51 -11.36
C ALA A 505 27.16 9.67 -11.77
N GLY A 506 27.70 8.66 -12.44
CA GLY A 506 29.09 8.65 -12.92
C GLY A 506 30.16 8.41 -11.85
N SER A 507 29.80 8.21 -10.57
CA SER A 507 30.79 7.99 -9.51
C SER A 507 31.45 6.61 -9.56
N GLY A 508 30.72 5.58 -10.00
CA GLY A 508 31.19 4.19 -9.95
C GLY A 508 31.63 3.76 -8.55
N LEU A 509 31.05 4.36 -7.49
CA LEU A 509 31.52 4.16 -6.12
C LEU A 509 31.47 2.68 -5.76
N GLN A 510 32.65 2.12 -5.52
CA GLN A 510 32.82 0.80 -4.96
C GLN A 510 32.96 0.91 -3.44
N THR A 511 32.18 0.11 -2.75
CA THR A 511 32.23 -0.10 -1.30
C THR A 511 32.25 -1.61 -1.01
N PHE A 512 32.07 -2.03 0.23
CA PHE A 512 32.15 -3.45 0.61
C PHE A 512 31.06 -3.82 1.61
N ALA A 513 30.51 -5.03 1.52
CA ALA A 513 29.66 -5.59 2.57
C ALA A 513 30.48 -6.56 3.41
N ASN A 514 30.50 -6.37 4.73
CA ASN A 514 31.28 -7.24 5.63
C ASN A 514 30.46 -8.44 6.11
N ARG A 515 31.14 -9.52 6.46
CA ARG A 515 30.55 -10.70 7.08
C ARG A 515 31.48 -11.23 8.15
N TYR A 516 30.93 -11.65 9.29
CA TYR A 516 31.65 -12.35 10.34
C TYR A 516 30.97 -13.69 10.63
N ARG A 517 31.67 -14.79 10.36
CA ARG A 517 31.23 -16.16 10.72
C ARG A 517 29.79 -16.47 10.25
N GLY A 518 29.46 -16.09 9.01
CA GLY A 518 28.11 -16.22 8.43
C GLY A 518 27.16 -15.04 8.66
N ILE A 519 27.44 -14.13 9.58
CA ILE A 519 26.57 -12.98 9.87
C ILE A 519 26.96 -11.81 8.96
N GLU A 520 26.10 -11.47 8.01
CA GLU A 520 26.24 -10.39 7.04
C GLU A 520 26.00 -9.02 7.69
N GLN A 521 26.77 -7.99 7.34
CA GLN A 521 26.58 -6.59 7.75
C GLN A 521 26.55 -6.37 9.27
N VAL A 522 27.50 -7.00 9.98
CA VAL A 522 27.57 -6.98 11.46
C VAL A 522 27.69 -5.57 12.04
N PHE A 523 28.18 -4.61 11.25
CA PHE A 523 28.16 -3.18 11.55
C PHE A 523 28.03 -2.35 10.26
N GLY A 524 27.80 -1.05 10.40
CA GLY A 524 28.02 -0.07 9.34
C GLY A 524 26.95 0.11 8.26
N HIS A 525 26.06 -0.84 7.99
CA HIS A 525 24.99 -0.66 6.99
C HIS A 525 23.84 0.21 7.53
N GLY A 526 23.05 -0.35 8.45
CA GLY A 526 22.13 0.39 9.30
C GLY A 526 22.49 0.26 10.77
N TRP A 527 21.99 1.21 11.57
CA TRP A 527 21.96 1.00 13.02
C TRP A 527 21.06 -0.19 13.33
N LYS A 528 21.52 -1.06 14.24
CA LYS A 528 20.72 -2.17 14.73
C LYS A 528 20.04 -1.75 16.03
N ASN A 529 18.72 -1.62 16.00
CA ASN A 529 17.94 -1.45 17.22
C ASN A 529 17.94 -2.76 17.99
N VAL A 530 18.30 -2.72 19.27
CA VAL A 530 18.36 -3.90 20.13
C VAL A 530 17.39 -3.82 21.30
N ASP A 531 16.94 -4.99 21.72
CA ASP A 531 16.18 -5.19 22.94
C ASP A 531 17.04 -5.74 24.09
N GLY A 532 16.46 -5.83 25.27
CA GLY A 532 17.14 -6.33 26.48
C GLY A 532 18.10 -5.31 27.11
N ILE A 533 18.08 -4.07 26.64
CA ILE A 533 18.78 -2.93 27.24
C ILE A 533 17.91 -1.67 27.18
N ASN A 534 17.83 -0.96 28.32
CA ASN A 534 17.15 0.32 28.46
C ASN A 534 18.07 1.32 29.15
N ILE A 535 18.06 2.56 28.67
CA ILE A 535 18.89 3.64 29.21
C ILE A 535 17.96 4.69 29.80
N ARG A 536 18.16 5.02 31.07
CA ARG A 536 17.55 6.20 31.68
C ARG A 536 18.48 7.38 31.42
N ALA A 537 18.19 8.15 30.38
CA ALA A 537 18.90 9.40 30.13
C ALA A 537 18.35 10.47 31.08
N ALA A 538 19.20 11.02 31.94
CA ALA A 538 18.81 12.03 32.91
C ALA A 538 18.84 13.44 32.32
N HIS A 539 17.84 14.25 32.66
CA HIS A 539 17.85 15.67 32.38
C HIS A 539 18.93 16.37 33.24
N ALA A 540 19.45 17.50 32.75
CA ALA A 540 20.58 18.17 33.37
C ALA A 540 20.33 18.66 34.81
N ALA A 541 19.08 18.98 35.15
CA ALA A 541 18.68 19.44 36.48
C ALA A 541 18.09 18.33 37.36
N ASP A 542 18.16 17.06 36.95
CA ASP A 542 17.71 15.95 37.79
C ASP A 542 18.57 15.82 39.05
N ALA A 543 17.95 15.41 40.16
CA ALA A 543 18.67 15.15 41.41
C ALA A 543 19.78 14.11 41.24
N ASP A 544 19.56 13.13 40.35
CA ASP A 544 20.58 12.21 39.84
C ASP A 544 20.78 12.48 38.35
N PRO A 545 21.78 13.30 37.96
CA PRO A 545 21.99 13.72 36.59
C PRO A 545 22.84 12.69 35.80
N THR A 546 22.72 11.40 36.10
CA THR A 546 23.50 10.31 35.47
C THR A 546 22.66 9.49 34.49
N HIS A 547 23.29 9.00 33.42
CA HIS A 547 22.65 8.06 32.50
C HIS A 547 22.77 6.64 33.04
N ARG A 548 21.69 6.09 33.61
CA ARG A 548 21.68 4.72 34.19
C ARG A 548 21.33 3.69 33.14
N ILE A 549 22.01 2.54 33.18
CA ILE A 549 21.90 1.49 32.16
C ILE A 549 21.33 0.23 32.78
N TYR A 550 20.27 -0.29 32.18
CA TYR A 550 19.56 -1.48 32.67
C TYR A 550 19.55 -2.55 31.59
N VAL A 551 19.89 -3.78 31.94
CA VAL A 551 19.92 -4.93 31.01
C VAL A 551 19.16 -6.13 31.55
N SER A 552 18.68 -7.00 30.67
CA SER A 552 18.12 -8.30 31.03
C SER A 552 18.39 -9.31 29.93
N GLU A 553 18.82 -10.52 30.31
CA GLU A 553 18.87 -11.67 29.41
C GLU A 553 17.51 -12.35 29.25
N ASN A 554 16.57 -12.14 30.18
CA ASN A 554 15.25 -12.75 30.14
C ASN A 554 14.29 -11.93 29.26
N PRO A 555 13.80 -12.48 28.12
CA PRO A 555 12.89 -11.77 27.23
C PRO A 555 11.55 -11.36 27.85
N ALA A 556 11.13 -12.03 28.94
CA ALA A 556 9.93 -11.67 29.68
C ALA A 556 10.03 -10.30 30.38
N HIS A 557 11.25 -9.79 30.61
CA HIS A 557 11.47 -8.49 31.26
C HIS A 557 11.62 -7.35 30.26
N TRP A 558 11.74 -7.65 28.97
CA TRP A 558 11.98 -6.66 27.92
C TRP A 558 10.74 -5.82 27.66
N ASN A 559 10.91 -4.50 27.72
CA ASN A 559 9.80 -3.55 27.62
C ASN A 559 10.29 -2.15 27.19
N ASP A 560 9.36 -1.28 26.79
CA ASP A 560 9.63 0.08 26.31
C ASP A 560 9.13 1.17 27.25
N ALA A 561 8.77 0.84 28.50
CA ALA A 561 8.07 1.75 29.41
C ALA A 561 8.78 1.99 30.74
N ASN A 562 9.64 1.07 31.19
CA ASN A 562 10.28 1.10 32.50
C ASN A 562 11.57 0.25 32.52
N TYR A 563 12.11 0.08 33.72
CA TYR A 563 13.36 -0.66 34.00
C TYR A 563 13.13 -1.84 34.95
N ASN A 564 11.87 -2.23 35.16
CA ASN A 564 11.50 -3.24 36.16
C ASN A 564 12.07 -4.60 35.76
N ASN A 565 12.57 -5.35 36.75
CA ASN A 565 13.18 -6.67 36.57
C ASN A 565 14.42 -6.68 35.65
N MET A 566 15.02 -5.51 35.39
CA MET A 566 16.29 -5.37 34.69
C MET A 566 17.40 -5.03 35.69
N THR A 567 18.62 -5.50 35.41
CA THR A 567 19.81 -5.28 36.23
C THR A 567 20.45 -3.94 35.86
N ASP A 568 20.66 -3.06 36.85
CA ASP A 568 21.48 -1.86 36.68
C ASP A 568 22.96 -2.26 36.57
N ILE A 569 23.59 -1.94 35.44
CA ILE A 569 25.00 -2.28 35.15
C ILE A 569 25.94 -1.08 35.26
N GLY A 570 25.42 0.09 35.64
CA GLY A 570 26.20 1.30 35.88
C GLY A 570 25.77 2.50 35.06
N ILE A 571 26.72 3.42 34.89
CA ILE A 571 26.49 4.76 34.34
C ILE A 571 27.21 4.89 33.01
N ALA A 572 26.49 5.37 31.98
CA ALA A 572 27.10 5.77 30.71
C ALA A 572 27.54 7.24 30.73
N PRO A 573 28.59 7.62 29.97
CA PRO A 573 29.05 8.99 29.87
C PRO A 573 28.00 9.87 29.17
N ARG A 574 27.90 11.12 29.65
CA ARG A 574 27.06 12.19 29.06
C ARG A 574 27.80 13.06 28.04
N ALA A 575 29.04 12.69 27.72
CA ALA A 575 29.81 13.28 26.64
C ALA A 575 29.83 12.31 25.47
N ASP A 576 29.67 12.85 24.27
CA ASP A 576 29.85 12.11 23.03
C ASP A 576 31.34 12.02 22.69
N GLY A 577 31.74 10.97 21.98
CA GLY A 577 33.12 10.84 21.52
C GLY A 577 33.54 9.40 21.25
N TYR A 578 34.79 9.26 20.80
CA TYR A 578 35.39 7.94 20.62
C TYR A 578 35.61 7.26 21.96
N ILE A 579 35.21 5.99 22.02
CA ILE A 579 35.17 5.21 23.24
C ILE A 579 36.60 4.86 23.66
N LYS A 580 36.98 5.31 24.86
CA LYS A 580 38.24 4.94 25.49
C LYS A 580 38.10 3.66 26.30
N GLN A 581 36.98 3.53 27.02
CA GLN A 581 36.76 2.42 27.94
C GLN A 581 35.28 2.08 28.01
N MET A 582 34.98 0.79 28.00
CA MET A 582 33.63 0.24 28.24
C MET A 582 33.41 -0.05 29.74
N LEU A 583 32.15 -0.14 30.15
CA LEU A 583 31.76 -0.70 31.43
C LEU A 583 32.31 -2.14 31.54
N PRO A 584 32.81 -2.54 32.73
CA PRO A 584 33.39 -3.87 32.93
C PRO A 584 32.51 -5.01 32.40
N GLY A 585 33.00 -5.73 31.37
CA GLY A 585 32.28 -6.87 30.79
C GLY A 585 31.07 -6.52 29.92
N HIS A 586 30.81 -5.25 29.61
CA HIS A 586 29.64 -4.80 28.87
C HIS A 586 30.02 -4.00 27.61
N LEU A 587 29.14 -3.97 26.60
CA LEU A 587 29.26 -3.12 25.41
C LEU A 587 28.54 -1.77 25.59
N VAL A 588 28.83 -1.09 26.70
CA VAL A 588 28.34 0.26 26.94
C VAL A 588 29.51 1.10 27.44
N PRO A 589 29.75 2.31 26.92
CA PRO A 589 30.89 3.11 27.32
C PRO A 589 30.86 3.47 28.80
N LEU A 590 32.02 3.44 29.45
CA LEU A 590 32.29 4.11 30.72
C LEU A 590 32.93 5.49 30.46
N ILE A 591 33.82 5.57 29.47
CA ILE A 591 34.53 6.79 29.07
C ILE A 591 34.49 6.92 27.54
N ALA A 592 33.88 8.01 27.07
CA ALA A 592 33.77 8.35 25.65
C ALA A 592 34.68 9.53 25.24
N THR A 593 35.68 9.87 26.05
CA THR A 593 36.67 10.92 25.74
C THR A 593 38.08 10.38 25.80
N GLY A 594 38.94 10.82 24.89
CA GLY A 594 40.34 10.38 24.78
C GLY A 594 40.55 9.12 23.93
N GLY A 595 39.50 8.56 23.33
CA GLY A 595 39.60 7.59 22.22
C GLY A 595 39.82 8.26 20.86
N GLY A 596 40.00 7.46 19.82
CA GLY A 596 40.08 7.92 18.43
C GLY A 596 39.79 6.79 17.45
N SER A 597 39.60 7.09 16.17
CA SER A 597 39.26 6.09 15.13
C SER A 597 40.29 4.96 14.93
N THR A 598 41.48 5.12 15.50
CA THR A 598 42.56 4.12 15.47
C THR A 598 43.11 3.81 16.85
N THR A 599 42.49 4.32 17.93
CA THR A 599 42.95 4.10 19.30
C THR A 599 41.83 3.63 20.23
N PHE A 600 42.19 2.80 21.21
CA PHE A 600 41.27 2.17 22.15
C PHE A 600 40.17 1.39 21.43
N TRP A 601 38.88 1.71 21.64
CA TRP A 601 37.79 0.97 21.02
C TRP A 601 37.53 1.35 19.56
N CYS A 602 38.11 2.44 19.05
CA CYS A 602 37.93 2.92 17.67
C CYS A 602 36.51 3.31 17.24
N ASP A 603 35.52 2.96 18.05
CA ASP A 603 34.11 3.20 17.86
C ASP A 603 33.64 4.46 18.57
N TYR A 604 32.55 5.05 18.08
CA TYR A 604 31.97 6.26 18.64
C TYR A 604 30.73 6.01 19.52
N TRP A 605 30.58 6.83 20.56
CA TRP A 605 29.41 6.91 21.43
C TRP A 605 28.64 8.21 21.21
N TYR A 606 27.35 8.07 20.93
CA TYR A 606 26.40 9.17 20.87
C TYR A 606 25.37 9.05 21.97
N GLN A 607 25.07 10.17 22.64
CA GLN A 607 23.94 10.27 23.55
C GLN A 607 23.22 11.60 23.40
N ASN A 608 22.07 11.71 24.07
CA ASN A 608 21.38 12.97 24.22
C ASN A 608 20.98 13.17 25.67
N ILE A 609 21.31 14.34 26.21
CA ILE A 609 20.76 14.85 27.45
C ILE A 609 19.36 15.39 27.14
N PRO A 610 18.28 14.79 27.69
CA PRO A 610 16.92 15.29 27.48
C PRO A 610 16.79 16.74 27.95
N ALA A 611 15.91 17.51 27.32
CA ALA A 611 15.76 18.95 27.56
C ALA A 611 14.81 19.32 28.71
N SER A 612 13.94 18.40 29.17
CA SER A 612 12.88 18.72 30.12
C SER A 612 12.75 17.76 31.30
N ALA A 613 12.91 16.45 31.08
CA ALA A 613 12.74 15.42 32.08
C ALA A 613 13.55 14.16 31.70
N PRO A 614 13.86 13.26 32.66
CA PRO A 614 14.51 12.00 32.33
C PRO A 614 13.70 11.21 31.30
N ALA A 615 14.39 10.59 30.37
CA ALA A 615 13.78 9.87 29.25
C ALA A 615 14.33 8.45 29.14
N LEU A 616 13.46 7.52 28.77
CA LEU A 616 13.86 6.17 28.38
C LEU A 616 14.38 6.21 26.94
N ARG A 617 15.63 5.78 26.76
CA ARG A 617 16.31 5.68 25.47
C ARG A 617 16.59 4.22 25.12
N THR A 618 16.49 3.91 23.83
CA THR A 618 16.97 2.63 23.30
C THR A 618 18.49 2.73 23.07
N LEU A 619 19.13 1.57 22.88
CA LEU A 619 20.50 1.50 22.38
C LEU A 619 20.47 1.03 20.93
N LEU A 620 21.13 1.80 20.07
CA LEU A 620 21.40 1.43 18.69
C LEU A 620 22.88 1.05 18.55
N LEU A 621 23.18 -0.01 17.82
CA LEU A 621 24.53 -0.56 17.69
C LEU A 621 25.00 -0.64 16.23
N GLY A 622 26.30 -0.53 16.01
CA GLY A 622 26.96 -0.83 14.73
C GLY A 622 27.25 0.36 13.80
N GLY A 623 26.57 1.50 13.97
CA GLY A 623 26.67 2.62 13.03
C GLY A 623 25.93 2.40 11.70
N ALA A 624 25.83 3.47 10.91
CA ALA A 624 25.15 3.49 9.61
C ALA A 624 26.14 3.75 8.47
N ALA A 625 25.65 3.64 7.23
CA ALA A 625 26.51 3.68 6.04
C ALA A 625 27.22 5.02 5.81
N LEU A 626 26.75 6.09 6.50
CA LEU A 626 27.36 7.42 6.50
C LEU A 626 28.33 7.67 7.67
N SER A 627 28.48 6.72 8.59
CA SER A 627 29.21 6.92 9.85
C SER A 627 30.73 6.97 9.68
N GLY A 628 31.28 6.51 8.57
CA GLY A 628 32.72 6.46 8.33
C GLY A 628 33.47 5.74 9.45
N ALA A 629 34.56 6.35 9.90
CA ALA A 629 35.42 5.82 10.96
C ALA A 629 34.76 5.73 12.35
N LEU A 630 33.54 6.25 12.52
CA LEU A 630 32.81 6.23 13.78
C LEU A 630 32.14 4.87 14.04
N ALA A 631 31.89 4.10 12.98
CA ALA A 631 31.19 2.81 13.01
C ALA A 631 32.08 1.65 13.48
N GLY A 632 31.45 0.50 13.70
CA GLY A 632 32.10 -0.73 14.12
C GLY A 632 31.28 -1.45 15.20
N LEU A 633 31.84 -2.54 15.73
CA LEU A 633 31.14 -3.44 16.67
C LEU A 633 30.93 -2.83 18.08
N GLY A 634 31.66 -1.79 18.45
CA GLY A 634 31.44 -1.04 19.69
C GLY A 634 30.63 0.24 19.49
N CYS A 635 30.37 0.64 18.24
CA CYS A 635 29.69 1.90 17.91
C CYS A 635 28.27 1.88 18.46
N SER A 636 27.93 2.92 19.23
CA SER A 636 26.72 2.93 20.04
C SER A 636 26.05 4.31 20.08
N TYR A 637 24.72 4.32 20.00
CA TYR A 637 23.92 5.54 19.97
C TYR A 637 22.68 5.39 20.87
N SER A 638 22.46 6.38 21.73
CA SER A 638 21.42 6.36 22.78
C SER A 638 20.59 7.64 22.87
N ALA A 639 20.45 8.39 21.77
CA ALA A 639 19.64 9.61 21.77
C ALA A 639 18.17 9.38 21.37
N ASP A 640 17.84 8.20 20.84
CA ASP A 640 16.49 7.88 20.36
C ASP A 640 15.62 7.20 21.41
N SER A 641 14.31 7.44 21.33
CA SER A 641 13.32 6.68 22.11
C SER A 641 13.07 5.31 21.46
N PRO A 642 12.56 4.30 22.20
CA PRO A 642 12.14 3.04 21.58
C PRO A 642 11.07 3.18 20.49
N ALA A 643 10.29 4.28 20.54
CA ALA A 643 9.26 4.59 19.56
C ALA A 643 9.82 5.19 18.25
N SER A 644 11.09 5.59 18.21
CA SER A 644 11.72 6.17 17.01
C SER A 644 11.69 5.15 15.86
N ALA A 645 11.15 5.57 14.72
CA ALA A 645 11.05 4.80 13.49
C ALA A 645 11.76 5.56 12.36
N ILE A 646 13.02 5.20 12.10
CA ILE A 646 13.92 5.98 11.23
C ILE A 646 14.42 5.10 10.07
N ALA A 647 14.62 5.70 8.89
CA ALA A 647 14.96 5.01 7.64
C ALA A 647 16.27 4.21 7.67
N LEU A 648 17.26 4.64 8.47
CA LEU A 648 18.56 3.99 8.62
C LEU A 648 18.66 3.09 9.87
N ILE A 649 17.54 2.85 10.56
CA ILE A 649 17.46 1.96 11.73
C ILE A 649 16.73 0.67 11.34
N GLY A 650 17.51 -0.40 11.27
CA GLY A 650 17.05 -1.78 11.10
C GLY A 650 17.07 -2.56 12.42
N SER A 651 16.85 -3.86 12.31
CA SER A 651 17.17 -4.82 13.36
C SER A 651 17.53 -6.17 12.71
N ARG A 652 17.63 -7.19 13.54
CA ARG A 652 17.84 -8.60 13.18
C ARG A 652 16.77 -9.45 13.85
N LEU A 653 16.68 -10.70 13.42
CA LEU A 653 15.85 -11.71 14.04
C LEU A 653 16.75 -12.61 14.90
N CYS A 654 16.27 -13.00 16.07
CA CYS A 654 16.93 -13.94 16.97
C CYS A 654 15.96 -15.05 17.37
N PHE A 655 16.52 -16.22 17.67
CA PHE A 655 15.78 -17.29 18.34
C PHE A 655 16.56 -17.74 19.58
N ILE A 656 15.87 -17.72 20.72
CA ILE A 656 16.39 -18.13 22.02
C ILE A 656 15.55 -19.35 22.44
N SER A 657 16.20 -20.51 22.56
CA SER A 657 15.52 -21.71 23.06
C SER A 657 15.05 -21.47 24.50
N ALA A 658 13.83 -21.93 24.79
CA ALA A 658 13.17 -21.79 26.09
C ALA A 658 13.93 -22.51 27.21
#